data_AF-B9DU30-F1
#
_entry.id   AF-B9DU30-F1
#
_cell.length_a   1.000
_cell.length_b   1.000
_cell.length_c   1.000
_cell.angle_alpha   90.00
_cell.angle_beta   90.00
_cell.angle_gamma   90.00
#
_symmetry.space_group_name_H-M   'P 1'
#
loop_
_entity.id
_entity.type
_entity.pdbx_description
1 polymer ?
#
loop_
_entity_poly.entity_id
_entity_poly.type
_entity_poly.pdbx_seq_one_letter_code
_entity_poly.pdbx_strand_id
1 'polypeptide(L)'
;MDKRLKNKINQPLIYNLIIFICSCVIALYFIVRNLIFNVQDVDQIFKTFLSFCTKAGFLSLILLIFLVSLNISWKYFLKLTIGVASYHIFSYLIISTGNLNNENFYIYNFIENQFFQSIGLKLIFIILSLSAIIYFIINRFLKTFLKEWKQLSERYENISLGIILTLLPNTNNKVSTFYQTSVQTFISDNQFFSFFKQTTTIAFLLTILFSIIGILFIHSLRQLRFLNVGFTSAFITSLIFSIVLNFILQAGIKANSDFMGIYYFEGALFYQILFFTLLFLLVFTIVNNYLIGVLIDIVAVIGFGVANYLKFKMRSEPLLITDFAWLKDLKLVFSFLDLKYIIYSLILIVLPILVFFLFRKRFFNIKVFKNIFFRVGVLFSILLTFYTLTLIFKNEIKGKIQDNIPVVSKLNNKLDIAYMGHLTNARYKSVAYVWTKQISKPIMEKPDNYSKNEVQRIVKKYTRRAAEINSTRDNNLSDQTVIFVLSESFSDPDRIPGVTISKEILPNITNYQNQYTSGIMRSDGYGGGTANMELQSLLGLPYHNLSSAVSVMNTEMVPKMKYLPSISNFYENSNKIAIHLGDSHTYSRKDVYNRLGFEKFIASEGTDFQPSVSQKIGLYPSDESTYQNVLDNLDPNRSQFFSVITFQNHVPWSQGEPADITATGKNFSTEQLNSLNSYVKLIYATDQQTKIFFDKLNNIDKNITVVFYGDHLPSFYPDKIFKENPNLKFETDFFIWNNYKVEKESISKINSSDFSALLLKDTNSKVTPYYALLTDVLEKNNTDKNINDQKVNEINNDLKIIQYDLISRQHYLDDFNNFFMLNNK
;
A
#
# COMPACT_ATOMS: atom_id res chain seq x y z
N MET A 1 36.13 -54.62 -35.01
CA MET A 1 36.76 -54.04 -33.82
C MET A 1 36.95 -52.56 -34.08
N ASP A 2 36.08 -51.75 -33.46
CA ASP A 2 35.62 -50.45 -33.93
C ASP A 2 36.33 -49.31 -33.17
N LYS A 3 37.30 -48.66 -33.82
CA LYS A 3 38.06 -47.50 -33.29
C LYS A 3 37.75 -46.27 -34.13
N ARG A 4 36.58 -45.66 -33.91
CA ARG A 4 36.36 -44.19 -34.03
C ARG A 4 35.10 -43.70 -33.29
N LEU A 5 34.72 -44.38 -32.22
CA LEU A 5 34.01 -43.79 -31.08
C LEU A 5 34.98 -42.89 -30.30
N LYS A 6 34.97 -41.57 -30.53
CA LYS A 6 35.37 -40.48 -29.57
C LYS A 6 35.53 -39.13 -30.30
N ASN A 7 34.44 -38.36 -30.39
CA ASN A 7 34.38 -36.86 -30.42
C ASN A 7 33.00 -36.29 -30.83
N LYS A 8 31.91 -37.04 -30.64
CA LYS A 8 30.53 -36.49 -30.70
C LYS A 8 30.10 -35.72 -29.43
N ILE A 9 31.06 -35.36 -28.58
CA ILE A 9 30.80 -34.57 -27.37
C ILE A 9 30.95 -33.08 -27.73
N ASN A 10 29.86 -32.33 -27.57
CA ASN A 10 29.76 -30.86 -27.45
C ASN A 10 29.71 -29.94 -28.69
N GLN A 11 29.72 -30.39 -29.95
CA GLN A 11 29.59 -29.44 -31.10
C GLN A 11 28.37 -28.48 -31.00
N PRO A 12 27.16 -28.93 -30.64
CA PRO A 12 26.01 -28.02 -30.46
C PRO A 12 26.08 -27.17 -29.17
N LEU A 13 26.80 -27.63 -28.16
CA LEU A 13 27.02 -26.87 -26.93
C LEU A 13 27.98 -25.70 -27.20
N ILE A 14 29.05 -25.97 -27.96
CA ILE A 14 30.00 -24.97 -28.46
C ILE A 14 29.26 -23.94 -29.33
N TYR A 15 28.37 -24.37 -30.22
CA TYR A 15 27.54 -23.46 -31.02
C TYR A 15 26.75 -22.46 -30.16
N ASN A 16 26.02 -22.94 -29.14
CA ASN A 16 25.25 -22.03 -28.26
C ASN A 16 26.15 -21.18 -27.35
N LEU A 17 27.29 -21.73 -26.93
CA LEU A 17 28.29 -20.98 -26.15
C LEU A 17 28.84 -19.81 -26.96
N ILE A 18 29.14 -20.01 -28.25
CA ILE A 18 29.60 -18.92 -29.13
C ILE A 18 28.51 -17.87 -29.29
N ILE A 19 27.25 -18.25 -29.51
CA ILE A 19 26.13 -17.29 -29.58
C ILE A 19 26.00 -16.51 -28.27
N PHE A 20 26.13 -17.17 -27.13
CA PHE A 20 26.11 -16.53 -25.82
C PHE A 20 27.25 -15.53 -25.65
N ILE A 21 28.48 -15.91 -26.00
CA ILE A 21 29.65 -15.02 -25.95
C ILE A 21 29.43 -13.81 -26.86
N CYS A 22 29.00 -14.02 -28.11
CA CYS A 22 28.70 -12.92 -29.04
C CYS A 22 27.63 -11.98 -28.47
N SER A 23 26.56 -12.53 -27.89
CA SER A 23 25.48 -11.74 -27.29
C SER A 23 25.97 -10.94 -26.08
N CYS A 24 26.85 -11.53 -25.26
CA CYS A 24 27.46 -10.87 -24.10
C CYS A 24 28.40 -9.72 -24.53
N VAL A 25 29.19 -9.90 -25.60
CA VAL A 25 30.07 -8.85 -26.13
C VAL A 25 29.25 -7.71 -26.74
N ILE A 26 28.17 -8.03 -27.45
CA ILE A 26 27.23 -7.01 -27.96
C ILE A 26 26.58 -6.25 -26.80
N ALA A 27 26.16 -6.95 -25.74
CA ALA A 27 25.61 -6.33 -24.53
C ALA A 27 26.63 -5.39 -23.87
N LEU A 28 27.88 -5.83 -23.72
CA LEU A 28 28.97 -5.02 -23.18
C LEU A 28 29.15 -3.72 -23.98
N TYR A 29 29.11 -3.78 -25.31
CA TYR A 29 29.16 -2.60 -26.16
C TYR A 29 28.04 -1.60 -25.84
N PHE A 30 26.77 -2.05 -25.79
CA PHE A 30 25.64 -1.15 -25.49
C PHE A 30 25.73 -0.56 -24.08
N ILE A 31 26.13 -1.35 -23.08
CA ILE A 31 26.33 -0.91 -21.70
C ILE A 31 27.38 0.19 -21.64
N VAL A 32 28.58 -0.07 -22.18
CA VAL A 32 29.70 0.89 -22.13
C VAL A 32 29.38 2.15 -22.93
N ARG A 33 28.75 2.00 -24.11
CA ARG A 33 28.29 3.14 -24.92
C ARG A 33 27.31 4.02 -24.16
N ASN A 34 26.28 3.44 -23.54
CA ASN A 34 25.26 4.20 -22.83
C ASN A 34 25.81 4.93 -21.59
N LEU A 35 26.81 4.35 -20.92
CA LEU A 35 27.45 4.96 -19.75
C LEU A 35 28.38 6.13 -20.12
N ILE A 36 29.05 6.07 -21.27
CA ILE A 36 30.01 7.09 -21.71
C ILE A 36 29.34 8.24 -22.48
N PHE A 37 28.26 7.97 -23.22
CA PHE A 37 27.68 8.90 -24.20
C PHE A 37 27.30 10.29 -23.63
N ASN A 38 26.94 10.38 -22.35
CA ASN A 38 26.49 11.62 -21.70
C ASN A 38 27.51 12.22 -20.71
N VAL A 39 28.74 11.72 -20.66
CA VAL A 39 29.77 12.23 -19.75
C VAL A 39 30.67 13.20 -20.52
N GLN A 40 30.79 14.44 -20.01
CA GLN A 40 31.78 15.40 -20.52
C GLN A 40 33.17 15.06 -19.98
N ASP A 41 34.21 15.30 -20.78
CA ASP A 41 35.63 15.12 -20.38
C ASP A 41 36.06 13.71 -19.95
N VAL A 42 35.59 12.70 -20.68
CA VAL A 42 35.99 11.30 -20.46
C VAL A 42 37.47 11.07 -20.83
N ASP A 43 38.24 10.50 -19.92
CA ASP A 43 39.65 10.10 -20.10
C ASP A 43 39.82 9.15 -21.31
N GLN A 44 40.97 9.26 -21.98
CA GLN A 44 41.33 8.51 -23.18
C GLN A 44 41.26 6.99 -22.99
N ILE A 45 41.53 6.46 -21.78
CA ILE A 45 41.48 5.02 -21.52
C ILE A 45 40.07 4.45 -21.68
N PHE A 46 39.04 5.17 -21.23
CA PHE A 46 37.63 4.78 -21.37
C PHE A 46 37.16 4.87 -22.83
N LYS A 47 37.59 5.92 -23.56
CA LYS A 47 37.35 6.05 -25.01
C LYS A 47 37.97 4.89 -25.80
N THR A 48 39.19 4.50 -25.43
CA THR A 48 39.89 3.35 -26.03
C THR A 48 39.13 2.05 -25.76
N PHE A 49 38.62 1.86 -24.54
CA PHE A 49 37.80 0.69 -24.20
C PHE A 49 36.46 0.66 -24.95
N LEU A 50 35.79 1.81 -25.12
CA LEU A 50 34.58 1.90 -25.96
C LEU A 50 34.89 1.54 -27.43
N SER A 51 36.01 2.01 -27.97
CA SER A 51 36.48 1.65 -29.32
C SER A 51 36.73 0.16 -29.46
N PHE A 52 37.39 -0.46 -28.47
CA PHE A 52 37.56 -1.91 -28.40
C PHE A 52 36.21 -2.65 -28.38
N CYS A 53 35.29 -2.25 -27.49
CA CYS A 53 33.96 -2.85 -27.40
C CYS A 53 33.17 -2.72 -28.71
N THR A 54 33.32 -1.59 -29.42
CA THR A 54 32.66 -1.35 -30.72
C THR A 54 33.17 -2.34 -31.77
N LYS A 55 34.49 -2.49 -31.91
CA LYS A 55 35.11 -3.44 -32.86
C LYS A 55 34.75 -4.89 -32.52
N ALA A 56 34.83 -5.25 -31.23
CA ALA A 56 34.48 -6.59 -30.76
C ALA A 56 32.98 -6.91 -30.94
N GLY A 57 32.11 -5.93 -30.69
CA GLY A 57 30.67 -6.04 -30.91
C GLY A 57 30.32 -6.22 -32.39
N PHE A 58 30.99 -5.49 -33.28
CA PHE A 58 30.80 -5.64 -34.73
C PHE A 58 31.23 -7.02 -35.23
N LEU A 59 32.41 -7.52 -34.79
CA LEU A 59 32.85 -8.87 -35.13
C LEU A 59 31.90 -9.94 -34.59
N SER A 60 31.42 -9.75 -33.36
CA SER A 60 30.42 -10.63 -32.74
C SER A 60 29.10 -10.64 -33.51
N LEU A 61 28.67 -9.50 -34.05
CA LEU A 61 27.47 -9.40 -34.88
C LEU A 61 27.61 -10.17 -36.19
N ILE A 62 28.75 -10.03 -36.89
CA ILE A 62 29.03 -10.81 -38.12
C ILE A 62 29.01 -12.31 -37.83
N LEU A 63 29.67 -12.73 -36.75
CA LEU A 63 29.70 -14.13 -36.34
C LEU A 63 28.28 -14.63 -36.00
N LEU A 64 27.48 -13.83 -35.29
CA LEU A 64 26.10 -14.17 -34.95
C LEU A 64 25.21 -14.29 -36.20
N ILE A 65 25.36 -13.39 -37.18
CA ILE A 65 24.68 -13.46 -38.49
C ILE A 65 25.01 -14.78 -39.20
N PHE A 66 26.29 -15.16 -39.24
CA PHE A 66 26.70 -16.43 -39.83
C PHE A 66 26.09 -17.61 -39.08
N LEU A 67 26.18 -17.65 -37.74
CA LEU A 67 25.66 -18.74 -36.93
C LEU A 67 24.13 -18.89 -37.03
N VAL A 68 23.38 -17.79 -37.11
CA VAL A 68 21.93 -17.80 -37.31
C VAL A 68 21.58 -18.28 -38.71
N SER A 69 22.37 -17.92 -39.73
CA SER A 69 22.15 -18.36 -41.12
C SER A 69 22.15 -19.88 -41.26
N LEU A 70 22.90 -20.60 -40.43
CA LEU A 70 22.95 -22.07 -40.47
C LEU A 70 21.61 -22.74 -40.09
N ASN A 71 20.74 -22.03 -39.35
CA ASN A 71 19.56 -22.60 -38.71
C ASN A 71 18.25 -21.92 -39.10
N ILE A 72 18.31 -20.90 -39.94
CA ILE A 72 17.12 -20.10 -40.25
C ILE A 72 16.06 -20.95 -40.95
N SER A 73 14.83 -20.83 -40.48
CA SER A 73 13.66 -21.50 -41.03
C SER A 73 12.41 -20.67 -40.76
N TRP A 74 11.32 -20.98 -41.45
CA TRP A 74 10.04 -20.30 -41.19
C TRP A 74 9.56 -20.47 -39.74
N LYS A 75 9.79 -21.65 -39.14
CA LYS A 75 9.47 -21.91 -37.73
C LYS A 75 10.34 -21.10 -36.78
N TYR A 76 11.62 -20.96 -37.11
CA TYR A 76 12.58 -20.14 -36.37
C TYR A 76 12.15 -18.68 -36.35
N PHE A 77 11.81 -18.13 -37.53
CA PHE A 77 11.29 -16.78 -37.69
C PHE A 77 10.04 -16.55 -36.85
N LEU A 78 9.04 -17.43 -36.96
CA LEU A 78 7.78 -17.29 -36.22
C LEU A 78 7.97 -17.28 -34.70
N LYS A 79 8.80 -18.19 -34.16
CA LYS A 79 9.09 -18.23 -32.71
C LYS A 79 9.78 -16.95 -32.24
N LEU A 80 10.74 -16.45 -33.02
CA LEU A 80 11.45 -15.22 -32.70
C LEU A 80 10.50 -14.03 -32.74
N THR A 81 9.64 -13.91 -33.76
CA THR A 81 8.63 -12.85 -33.85
C THR A 81 7.69 -12.85 -32.65
N ILE A 82 7.21 -14.02 -32.21
CA ILE A 82 6.38 -14.15 -31.00
C ILE A 82 7.15 -13.70 -29.76
N GLY A 83 8.42 -14.11 -29.62
CA GLY A 83 9.28 -13.69 -28.52
C GLY A 83 9.53 -12.18 -28.48
N VAL A 84 9.81 -11.59 -29.65
CA VAL A 84 9.98 -10.14 -29.82
C VAL A 84 8.69 -9.40 -29.45
N ALA A 85 7.54 -9.81 -30.00
CA ALA A 85 6.25 -9.18 -29.70
C ALA A 85 5.91 -9.27 -28.20
N SER A 86 6.13 -10.43 -27.59
CA SER A 86 5.90 -10.65 -26.15
C SER A 86 6.81 -9.76 -25.30
N TYR A 87 8.09 -9.67 -25.65
CA TYR A 87 9.04 -8.77 -24.98
C TYR A 87 8.56 -7.32 -25.02
N HIS A 88 8.11 -6.84 -26.18
CA HIS A 88 7.65 -5.45 -26.34
C HIS A 88 6.43 -5.15 -25.46
N ILE A 89 5.44 -6.04 -25.44
CA ILE A 89 4.24 -5.90 -24.60
C ILE A 89 4.62 -5.86 -23.11
N PHE A 90 5.36 -6.86 -22.62
CA PHE A 90 5.69 -6.94 -21.19
C PHE A 90 6.69 -5.88 -20.75
N SER A 91 7.69 -5.57 -21.58
CA SER A 91 8.62 -4.47 -21.30
C SER A 91 7.89 -3.13 -21.24
N TYR A 92 6.91 -2.91 -22.12
CA TYR A 92 6.10 -1.69 -22.09
C TYR A 92 5.22 -1.58 -20.85
N LEU A 93 4.64 -2.68 -20.37
CA LEU A 93 3.89 -2.69 -19.11
C LEU A 93 4.78 -2.32 -17.92
N ILE A 94 6.00 -2.87 -17.86
CA ILE A 94 6.98 -2.54 -16.80
C ILE A 94 7.35 -1.05 -16.86
N ILE A 95 7.66 -0.54 -18.05
CA ILE A 95 7.97 0.88 -18.28
C ILE A 95 6.81 1.77 -17.87
N SER A 96 5.60 1.41 -18.31
CA SER A 96 4.39 2.16 -18.02
C SER A 96 4.17 2.22 -16.52
N THR A 97 4.27 1.08 -15.82
CA THR A 97 4.12 1.02 -14.36
C THR A 97 5.07 1.97 -13.65
N GLY A 98 6.36 1.99 -14.03
CA GLY A 98 7.35 2.89 -13.44
C GLY A 98 7.14 4.39 -13.71
N ASN A 99 6.25 4.74 -14.63
CA ASN A 99 5.94 6.12 -15.02
C ASN A 99 4.48 6.51 -14.79
N LEU A 100 3.65 5.66 -14.15
CA LEU A 100 2.23 5.95 -13.93
C LEU A 100 1.97 7.22 -13.12
N ASN A 101 2.92 7.63 -12.29
CA ASN A 101 2.84 8.86 -11.49
C ASN A 101 3.43 10.09 -12.21
N ASN A 102 3.97 9.95 -13.42
CA ASN A 102 4.51 11.06 -14.21
C ASN A 102 3.38 11.72 -15.02
N GLU A 103 3.03 12.97 -14.70
CA GLU A 103 1.99 13.74 -15.40
C GLU A 103 2.22 13.83 -16.92
N ASN A 104 3.48 13.80 -17.36
CA ASN A 104 3.85 13.90 -18.77
C ASN A 104 3.87 12.54 -19.49
N PHE A 105 3.60 11.44 -18.80
CA PHE A 105 3.62 10.10 -19.37
C PHE A 105 2.21 9.63 -19.76
N TYR A 106 1.91 9.69 -21.06
CA TYR A 106 0.65 9.19 -21.60
C TYR A 106 0.82 7.76 -22.12
N ILE A 107 0.14 6.79 -21.50
CA ILE A 107 0.25 5.35 -21.84
C ILE A 107 -0.04 5.05 -23.32
N TYR A 108 -0.86 5.85 -23.98
CA TYR A 108 -1.23 5.62 -25.38
C TYR A 108 -0.21 6.19 -26.38
N ASN A 109 0.77 6.98 -25.92
CA ASN A 109 1.81 7.58 -26.76
C ASN A 109 2.95 6.58 -27.02
N PHE A 110 2.65 5.49 -27.73
CA PHE A 110 3.59 4.38 -27.97
C PHE A 110 4.92 4.81 -28.62
N ILE A 111 4.88 5.81 -29.52
CA ILE A 111 6.07 6.30 -30.23
C ILE A 111 6.99 7.07 -29.27
N GLU A 112 6.46 8.07 -28.56
CA GLU A 112 7.20 8.88 -27.59
C GLU A 112 7.75 8.03 -26.45
N ASN A 113 6.95 7.07 -25.97
CA ASN A 113 7.34 6.16 -24.90
C ASN A 113 8.31 5.06 -25.34
N GLN A 114 8.69 5.04 -26.62
CA GLN A 114 9.61 4.10 -27.25
C GLN A 114 9.16 2.63 -27.12
N PHE A 115 7.86 2.35 -27.35
CA PHE A 115 7.30 0.99 -27.31
C PHE A 115 8.13 0.00 -28.12
N PHE A 116 8.46 0.37 -29.37
CA PHE A 116 9.19 -0.47 -30.33
C PHE A 116 10.69 -0.60 -30.07
N GLN A 117 11.27 0.14 -29.11
CA GLN A 117 12.70 0.05 -28.76
C GLN A 117 13.62 -0.12 -29.99
N SER A 118 13.55 0.85 -30.90
CA SER A 118 13.94 0.68 -32.31
C SER A 118 15.35 0.11 -32.53
N ILE A 119 16.29 0.32 -31.60
CA ILE A 119 17.66 -0.21 -31.66
C ILE A 119 17.67 -1.74 -31.66
N GLY A 120 17.00 -2.37 -30.68
CA GLY A 120 16.95 -3.82 -30.54
C GLY A 120 16.23 -4.50 -31.71
N LEU A 121 15.12 -3.90 -32.17
CA LEU A 121 14.40 -4.37 -33.36
C LEU A 121 15.26 -4.28 -34.62
N LYS A 122 15.94 -3.14 -34.85
CA LYS A 122 16.86 -2.97 -35.99
C LYS A 122 17.96 -4.02 -35.96
N LEU A 123 18.54 -4.29 -34.79
CA LEU A 123 19.58 -5.30 -34.63
C LEU A 123 19.08 -6.69 -35.01
N ILE A 124 17.92 -7.11 -34.50
CA ILE A 124 17.31 -8.40 -34.84
C ILE A 124 16.95 -8.46 -36.34
N PHE A 125 16.41 -7.37 -36.90
CA PHE A 125 16.06 -7.30 -38.31
C PHE A 125 17.30 -7.45 -39.22
N ILE A 126 18.41 -6.78 -38.88
CA ILE A 126 19.69 -6.91 -39.59
C ILE A 126 20.19 -8.35 -39.51
N ILE A 127 20.17 -8.95 -38.31
CA ILE A 127 20.58 -10.34 -38.11
C ILE A 127 19.76 -11.25 -39.03
N LEU A 128 18.44 -11.19 -38.97
CA LEU A 128 17.57 -12.06 -39.75
C LEU A 128 17.70 -11.86 -41.25
N SER A 129 17.75 -10.61 -41.72
CA SER A 129 17.79 -10.30 -43.15
C SER A 129 19.10 -10.78 -43.78
N LEU A 130 20.24 -10.48 -43.15
CA LEU A 130 21.54 -10.92 -43.63
C LEU A 130 21.71 -12.43 -43.48
N SER A 131 21.25 -13.03 -42.38
CA SER A 131 21.24 -14.48 -42.21
C SER A 131 20.41 -15.20 -43.27
N ALA A 132 19.28 -14.63 -43.70
CA ALA A 132 18.46 -15.21 -44.78
C ALA A 132 19.17 -15.18 -46.13
N ILE A 133 19.86 -14.08 -46.45
CA ILE A 133 20.68 -13.96 -47.68
C ILE A 133 21.80 -14.99 -47.67
N ILE A 134 22.55 -15.09 -46.56
CA ILE A 134 23.64 -16.05 -46.42
C ILE A 134 23.10 -17.49 -46.49
N TYR A 135 21.97 -17.78 -45.84
CA TYR A 135 21.33 -19.09 -45.93
C TYR A 135 20.99 -19.45 -47.38
N PHE A 136 20.45 -18.52 -48.17
CA PHE A 136 20.14 -18.76 -49.58
C PHE A 136 21.40 -19.09 -50.39
N ILE A 137 22.50 -18.38 -50.14
CA ILE A 137 23.80 -18.63 -50.79
C ILE A 137 24.34 -20.01 -50.39
N ILE A 138 24.41 -20.32 -49.09
CA ILE A 138 24.92 -21.61 -48.60
C ILE A 138 24.02 -22.76 -49.09
N ASN A 139 22.70 -22.60 -49.07
CA ASN A 139 21.79 -23.64 -49.56
C ASN A 139 21.91 -23.88 -51.07
N ARG A 140 22.28 -22.85 -51.85
CA ARG A 140 22.49 -22.95 -53.30
C ARG A 140 23.83 -23.60 -53.65
N PHE A 141 24.92 -23.21 -52.99
CA PHE A 141 26.28 -23.61 -53.37
C PHE A 141 26.92 -24.67 -52.46
N LEU A 142 26.48 -24.79 -51.21
CA LEU A 142 27.08 -25.62 -50.15
C LEU A 142 26.02 -26.46 -49.42
N LYS A 143 25.09 -27.05 -50.18
CA LYS A 143 23.92 -27.77 -49.64
C LYS A 143 24.29 -28.94 -48.70
N THR A 144 25.36 -29.67 -49.00
CA THR A 144 25.84 -30.80 -48.17
C THR A 144 26.31 -30.32 -46.81
N PHE A 145 27.12 -29.25 -46.78
CA PHE A 145 27.57 -28.59 -45.54
C PHE A 145 26.37 -28.12 -44.71
N LEU A 146 25.40 -27.44 -45.33
CA LEU A 146 24.20 -26.99 -44.65
C LEU A 146 23.42 -28.15 -44.01
N LYS A 147 23.29 -29.29 -44.70
CA LYS A 147 22.53 -30.46 -44.22
C LYS A 147 23.18 -31.08 -42.98
N GLU A 148 24.50 -31.23 -42.97
CA GLU A 148 25.24 -31.74 -41.81
C GLU A 148 25.10 -30.81 -40.59
N TRP A 149 25.23 -29.49 -40.80
CA TRP A 149 25.07 -28.50 -39.73
C TRP A 149 23.65 -28.38 -39.21
N LYS A 150 22.64 -28.44 -40.10
CA LYS A 150 21.23 -28.33 -39.72
C LYS A 150 20.77 -29.48 -38.83
N GLN A 151 21.29 -30.69 -39.07
CA GLN A 151 21.00 -31.86 -38.24
C GLN A 151 21.59 -31.73 -36.82
N LEU A 152 22.74 -31.06 -36.69
CA LEU A 152 23.37 -30.77 -35.39
C LEU A 152 22.62 -29.68 -34.61
N SER A 153 22.03 -28.74 -35.32
CA SER A 153 21.55 -27.49 -34.74
C SER A 153 20.05 -27.45 -34.40
N GLU A 154 19.21 -28.21 -35.12
CA GLU A 154 17.78 -28.37 -34.81
C GLU A 154 17.56 -28.86 -33.37
N ARG A 155 18.50 -29.63 -32.83
CA ARG A 155 18.45 -30.17 -31.46
C ARG A 155 18.48 -29.08 -30.38
N TYR A 156 19.02 -27.89 -30.68
CA TYR A 156 19.21 -26.80 -29.72
C TYR A 156 18.70 -25.43 -30.21
N GLU A 157 17.90 -25.40 -31.28
CA GLU A 157 17.30 -24.18 -31.85
C GLU A 157 16.60 -23.29 -30.81
N ASN A 158 15.93 -23.87 -29.82
CA ASN A 158 15.24 -23.11 -28.79
C ASN A 158 16.20 -22.39 -27.84
N ILE A 159 17.41 -22.94 -27.63
CA ILE A 159 18.43 -22.31 -26.79
C ILE A 159 18.99 -21.09 -27.49
N SER A 160 19.36 -21.22 -28.77
CA SER A 160 19.86 -20.10 -29.55
C SER A 160 18.83 -18.99 -29.71
N LEU A 161 17.56 -19.31 -29.92
CA LEU A 161 16.46 -18.32 -29.91
C LEU A 161 16.35 -17.59 -28.58
N GLY A 162 16.40 -18.30 -27.45
CA GLY A 162 16.36 -17.70 -26.12
C GLY A 162 17.54 -16.75 -25.86
N ILE A 163 18.74 -17.11 -26.33
CA ILE A 163 19.93 -16.26 -26.24
C ILE A 163 19.80 -15.03 -27.15
N ILE A 164 19.30 -15.16 -28.38
CA ILE A 164 19.14 -14.02 -29.31
C ILE A 164 18.11 -13.01 -28.80
N LEU A 165 17.05 -13.48 -28.13
CA LEU A 165 16.08 -12.59 -27.49
C LEU A 165 16.71 -11.69 -26.41
N THR A 166 17.88 -12.03 -25.85
CA THR A 166 18.59 -11.17 -24.87
C THR A 166 19.11 -9.87 -25.47
N LEU A 167 19.29 -9.81 -26.78
CA LEU A 167 19.72 -8.60 -27.47
C LEU A 167 18.71 -7.46 -27.26
N LEU A 168 17.41 -7.76 -27.13
CA LEU A 168 16.37 -6.77 -26.88
C LEU A 168 16.60 -6.01 -25.57
N PRO A 169 16.53 -6.64 -24.37
CA PRO A 169 16.75 -5.92 -23.11
C PRO A 169 18.16 -5.33 -22.99
N ASN A 170 19.20 -5.97 -23.56
CA ASN A 170 20.56 -5.44 -23.50
C ASN A 170 20.75 -4.16 -24.33
N THR A 171 19.93 -3.93 -25.36
CA THR A 171 19.94 -2.69 -26.16
C THR A 171 19.05 -1.58 -25.57
N ASN A 172 18.31 -1.88 -24.51
CA ASN A 172 17.33 -0.97 -23.95
C ASN A 172 17.99 -0.03 -22.93
N ASN A 173 18.01 1.27 -23.23
CA ASN A 173 18.59 2.30 -22.38
C ASN A 173 17.90 2.41 -20.99
N LYS A 174 16.68 1.89 -20.83
CA LYS A 174 16.00 1.84 -19.53
C LYS A 174 16.52 0.72 -18.63
N VAL A 175 17.19 -0.29 -19.17
CA VAL A 175 17.90 -1.28 -18.36
C VAL A 175 19.16 -0.65 -17.76
N SER A 176 19.78 0.33 -18.44
CA SER A 176 20.96 1.01 -17.90
C SER A 176 20.70 1.83 -16.65
N THR A 177 19.49 2.34 -16.43
CA THR A 177 19.19 3.16 -15.25
C THR A 177 19.38 2.40 -13.93
N PHE A 178 19.32 1.05 -13.93
CA PHE A 178 19.52 0.23 -12.73
C PHE A 178 20.96 0.20 -12.20
N TYR A 179 21.94 0.47 -13.08
CA TYR A 179 23.36 0.43 -12.71
C TYR A 179 24.10 1.72 -13.04
N GLN A 180 23.50 2.61 -13.83
CA GLN A 180 24.13 3.84 -14.31
C GLN A 180 24.71 4.68 -13.17
N THR A 181 23.92 4.99 -12.14
CA THR A 181 24.38 5.80 -11.01
C THR A 181 25.58 5.19 -10.29
N SER A 182 25.60 3.86 -10.10
CA SER A 182 26.68 3.16 -9.40
C SER A 182 27.96 2.97 -10.23
N VAL A 183 27.87 3.05 -11.56
CA VAL A 183 28.99 2.76 -12.46
C VAL A 183 29.58 4.04 -13.04
N GLN A 184 28.76 5.06 -13.26
CA GLN A 184 29.18 6.34 -13.83
C GLN A 184 30.09 7.13 -12.88
N THR A 185 29.97 6.94 -11.56
CA THR A 185 30.90 7.48 -10.56
C THR A 185 32.35 7.04 -10.82
N PHE A 186 32.57 5.80 -11.27
CA PHE A 186 33.92 5.35 -11.62
C PHE A 186 34.52 6.07 -12.83
N ILE A 187 33.69 6.61 -13.72
CA ILE A 187 34.17 7.44 -14.83
C ILE A 187 34.60 8.80 -14.28
N SER A 188 33.76 9.42 -13.44
CA SER A 188 34.06 10.71 -12.79
C SER A 188 35.30 10.65 -11.90
N ASP A 189 35.51 9.54 -11.20
CA ASP A 189 36.65 9.32 -10.29
C ASP A 189 37.89 8.75 -11.01
N ASN A 190 37.87 8.64 -12.35
CA ASN A 190 38.93 8.05 -13.18
C ASN A 190 39.36 6.61 -12.77
N GLN A 191 38.44 5.81 -12.23
CA GLN A 191 38.68 4.44 -11.79
C GLN A 191 38.41 3.41 -12.90
N PHE A 192 39.28 3.37 -13.92
CA PHE A 192 39.08 2.51 -15.10
C PHE A 192 38.93 1.01 -14.77
N PHE A 193 39.76 0.46 -13.87
CA PHE A 193 39.70 -0.98 -13.54
C PHE A 193 38.38 -1.36 -12.87
N SER A 194 37.88 -0.54 -11.94
CA SER A 194 36.56 -0.71 -11.31
C SER A 194 35.44 -0.64 -12.36
N PHE A 195 35.50 0.34 -13.26
CA PHE A 195 34.56 0.47 -14.37
C PHE A 195 34.57 -0.76 -15.29
N PHE A 196 35.74 -1.20 -15.74
CA PHE A 196 35.91 -2.38 -16.59
C PHE A 196 35.34 -3.62 -15.92
N LYS A 197 35.74 -3.89 -14.67
CA LYS A 197 35.27 -5.06 -13.90
C LYS A 197 33.76 -5.04 -13.72
N GLN A 198 33.19 -3.89 -13.36
CA GLN A 198 31.77 -3.77 -13.07
C GLN A 198 30.92 -3.88 -14.34
N THR A 199 31.30 -3.19 -15.43
CA THR A 199 30.57 -3.26 -16.71
C THR A 199 30.61 -4.64 -17.34
N THR A 200 31.75 -5.32 -17.32
CA THR A 200 31.87 -6.70 -17.81
C THR A 200 31.06 -7.68 -16.96
N THR A 201 31.09 -7.55 -15.63
CA THR A 201 30.29 -8.37 -14.72
C THR A 201 28.78 -8.16 -14.96
N ILE A 202 28.33 -6.91 -15.09
CA ILE A 202 26.94 -6.58 -15.39
C ILE A 202 26.51 -7.17 -16.74
N ALA A 203 27.32 -6.99 -17.79
CA ALA A 203 27.03 -7.53 -19.12
C ALA A 203 26.85 -9.05 -19.09
N PHE A 204 27.75 -9.74 -18.38
CA PHE A 204 27.69 -11.19 -18.23
C PHE A 204 26.45 -11.64 -17.46
N LEU A 205 26.18 -11.06 -16.28
CA LEU A 205 25.05 -11.43 -15.43
C LEU A 205 23.70 -11.16 -16.10
N LEU A 206 23.54 -10.00 -16.76
CA LEU A 206 22.31 -9.68 -17.49
C LEU A 206 22.10 -10.63 -18.68
N THR A 207 23.16 -10.96 -19.42
CA THR A 207 23.06 -11.90 -20.54
C THR A 207 22.67 -13.30 -20.04
N ILE A 208 23.21 -13.76 -18.90
CA ILE A 208 22.78 -15.02 -18.27
C ILE A 208 21.30 -14.95 -17.90
N LEU A 209 20.90 -13.93 -17.15
CA LEU A 209 19.54 -13.78 -16.64
C LEU A 209 18.52 -13.77 -17.79
N PHE A 210 18.73 -12.92 -18.79
CA PHE A 210 17.84 -12.81 -19.94
C PHE A 210 17.86 -14.07 -20.81
N SER A 211 19.01 -14.76 -20.93
CA SER A 211 19.09 -16.02 -21.68
C SER A 211 18.25 -17.08 -21.00
N ILE A 212 18.35 -17.22 -19.67
CA ILE A 212 17.55 -18.17 -18.90
C ILE A 212 16.06 -17.88 -19.11
N ILE A 213 15.63 -16.62 -18.95
CA ILE A 213 14.22 -16.22 -19.13
C ILE A 213 13.77 -16.50 -20.58
N GLY A 214 14.56 -16.13 -21.58
CA GLY A 214 14.26 -16.35 -22.99
C GLY A 214 14.14 -17.83 -23.34
N ILE A 215 15.06 -18.66 -22.85
CA ILE A 215 15.05 -20.11 -23.05
C ILE A 215 13.80 -20.73 -22.39
N LEU A 216 13.51 -20.36 -21.14
CA LEU A 216 12.32 -20.84 -20.42
C LEU A 216 11.03 -20.41 -21.12
N PHE A 217 10.98 -19.18 -21.66
CA PHE A 217 9.84 -18.67 -22.41
C PHE A 217 9.60 -19.48 -23.69
N ILE A 218 10.63 -19.67 -24.53
CA ILE A 218 10.51 -20.49 -25.74
C ILE A 218 10.16 -21.95 -25.40
N HIS A 219 10.72 -22.48 -24.31
CA HIS A 219 10.38 -23.82 -23.82
C HIS A 219 8.91 -23.91 -23.38
N SER A 220 8.40 -22.90 -22.67
CA SER A 220 7.00 -22.81 -22.26
C SER A 220 6.05 -22.77 -23.46
N LEU A 221 6.35 -21.97 -24.49
CA LEU A 221 5.55 -21.94 -25.73
C LEU A 221 5.49 -23.31 -26.41
N ARG A 222 6.63 -24.02 -26.45
CA ARG A 222 6.67 -25.38 -26.98
C ARG A 222 5.82 -26.33 -26.14
N GLN A 223 5.96 -26.28 -24.81
CA GLN A 223 5.19 -27.12 -23.89
C GLN A 223 3.68 -26.90 -24.04
N LEU A 224 3.23 -25.64 -24.15
CA LEU A 224 1.84 -25.27 -24.36
C LEU A 224 1.31 -25.78 -25.71
N ARG A 225 2.07 -25.61 -26.79
CA ARG A 225 1.69 -26.10 -28.13
C ARG A 225 1.46 -27.61 -28.16
N PHE A 226 2.31 -28.37 -27.45
CA PHE A 226 2.24 -29.84 -27.41
C PHE A 226 1.50 -30.38 -26.19
N LEU A 227 0.89 -29.51 -25.38
CA LEU A 227 0.11 -29.89 -24.19
C LEU A 227 0.89 -30.70 -23.16
N ASN A 228 2.22 -30.53 -23.14
CA ASN A 228 3.13 -31.17 -22.20
C ASN A 228 3.70 -30.11 -21.25
N VAL A 229 2.80 -29.38 -20.59
CA VAL A 229 3.17 -28.33 -19.64
C VAL A 229 3.88 -28.96 -18.43
N GLY A 230 4.71 -28.16 -17.78
CA GLY A 230 5.36 -28.52 -16.53
C GLY A 230 5.72 -27.29 -15.72
N PHE A 231 6.68 -27.44 -14.82
CA PHE A 231 7.19 -26.34 -14.00
C PHE A 231 7.56 -25.09 -14.81
N THR A 232 8.22 -25.24 -15.96
CA THR A 232 8.60 -24.10 -16.81
C THR A 232 7.41 -23.30 -17.30
N SER A 233 6.34 -23.96 -17.76
CA SER A 233 5.10 -23.28 -18.13
C SER A 233 4.46 -22.59 -16.94
N ALA A 234 4.39 -23.24 -15.77
CA ALA A 234 3.83 -22.63 -14.56
C ALA A 234 4.62 -21.38 -14.13
N PHE A 235 5.96 -21.45 -14.13
CA PHE A 235 6.83 -20.32 -13.79
C PHE A 235 6.65 -19.14 -14.75
N ILE A 236 6.68 -19.38 -16.07
CA ILE A 236 6.51 -18.32 -17.07
C ILE A 236 5.10 -17.70 -17.00
N THR A 237 4.07 -18.52 -16.80
CA THR A 237 2.70 -18.01 -16.60
C THR A 237 2.58 -17.17 -15.33
N SER A 238 3.17 -17.62 -14.22
CA SER A 238 3.20 -16.86 -12.96
C SER A 238 3.90 -15.51 -13.14
N LEU A 239 5.02 -15.47 -13.88
CA LEU A 239 5.75 -14.24 -14.17
C LEU A 239 4.92 -13.26 -15.01
N ILE A 240 4.26 -13.76 -16.07
CA ILE A 240 3.40 -12.95 -16.93
C ILE A 240 2.23 -12.34 -16.14
N PHE A 241 1.52 -13.16 -15.35
CA PHE A 241 0.43 -12.68 -14.50
C PHE A 241 0.91 -11.67 -13.45
N SER A 242 2.12 -11.83 -12.93
CA SER A 242 2.71 -10.88 -11.98
C SER A 242 3.03 -9.53 -12.62
N ILE A 243 3.50 -9.50 -13.88
CA ILE A 243 3.72 -8.25 -14.61
C ILE A 243 2.40 -7.52 -14.87
N VAL A 244 1.36 -8.26 -15.26
CA VAL A 244 0.01 -7.72 -15.49
C VAL A 244 -0.58 -7.18 -14.18
N LEU A 245 -0.56 -7.97 -13.11
CA LEU A 245 -1.07 -7.55 -11.81
C LEU A 245 -0.30 -6.34 -11.26
N ASN A 246 1.03 -6.30 -11.45
CA ASN A 246 1.84 -5.15 -11.05
C ASN A 246 1.36 -3.86 -11.71
N PHE A 247 1.08 -3.88 -13.02
CA PHE A 247 0.51 -2.74 -13.72
C PHE A 247 -0.88 -2.37 -13.17
N ILE A 248 -1.78 -3.34 -13.01
CA ILE A 248 -3.17 -3.10 -12.56
C ILE A 248 -3.19 -2.50 -11.15
N LEU A 249 -2.42 -3.06 -10.21
CA LEU A 249 -2.36 -2.55 -8.83
C LEU A 249 -1.85 -1.11 -8.80
N GLN A 250 -0.77 -0.81 -9.53
CA GLN A 250 -0.20 0.54 -9.54
C GLN A 250 -1.08 1.55 -10.29
N ALA A 251 -1.73 1.13 -11.38
CA ALA A 251 -2.69 1.98 -12.09
C ALA A 251 -3.90 2.32 -11.21
N GLY A 252 -4.28 1.40 -10.32
CA GLY A 252 -5.38 1.60 -9.37
C GLY A 252 -5.11 2.63 -8.27
N ILE A 253 -3.85 3.00 -7.98
CA ILE A 253 -3.47 3.89 -6.87
C ILE A 253 -2.63 5.11 -7.30
N LYS A 254 -2.54 5.40 -8.59
CA LYS A 254 -1.75 6.54 -9.11
C LYS A 254 -2.30 7.88 -8.61
N ALA A 255 -1.42 8.88 -8.44
CA ALA A 255 -1.83 10.27 -8.13
C ALA A 255 -1.32 11.31 -9.13
N ASN A 256 -0.65 10.88 -10.20
CA ASN A 256 0.03 11.78 -11.14
C ASN A 256 0.94 12.79 -10.39
N SER A 257 1.63 12.36 -9.33
CA SER A 257 2.53 13.20 -8.54
C SER A 257 3.83 12.46 -8.21
N ASP A 258 4.96 13.17 -8.30
CA ASP A 258 6.26 12.66 -7.88
C ASP A 258 6.49 12.88 -6.38
N PHE A 259 7.35 12.05 -5.80
CA PHE A 259 7.91 12.31 -4.47
C PHE A 259 9.39 12.64 -4.61
N MET A 260 9.75 13.92 -4.46
CA MET A 260 11.13 14.41 -4.59
C MET A 260 11.81 14.00 -5.93
N GLY A 261 11.09 14.10 -7.05
CA GLY A 261 11.57 13.69 -8.37
C GLY A 261 11.52 12.17 -8.64
N ILE A 262 10.96 11.38 -7.70
CA ILE A 262 10.87 9.92 -7.82
C ILE A 262 9.41 9.51 -8.04
N TYR A 263 9.14 8.86 -9.17
CA TYR A 263 7.82 8.30 -9.50
C TYR A 263 7.59 6.90 -8.93
N TYR A 264 8.67 6.15 -8.73
CA TYR A 264 8.67 4.78 -8.24
C TYR A 264 10.06 4.41 -7.70
N PHE A 265 10.16 3.76 -6.54
CA PHE A 265 11.45 3.50 -5.90
C PHE A 265 12.24 2.41 -6.62
N GLU A 266 13.56 2.50 -6.55
CA GLU A 266 14.46 1.48 -7.11
C GLU A 266 14.18 0.13 -6.44
N GLY A 267 14.04 -0.92 -7.24
CA GLY A 267 13.77 -2.26 -6.75
C GLY A 267 12.30 -2.55 -6.45
N ALA A 268 11.42 -1.55 -6.33
CA ALA A 268 10.00 -1.75 -6.04
C ALA A 268 9.29 -2.60 -7.10
N LEU A 269 9.58 -2.39 -8.39
CA LEU A 269 8.93 -3.12 -9.50
C LEU A 269 9.35 -4.58 -9.46
N PHE A 270 10.65 -4.81 -9.33
CA PHE A 270 11.21 -6.15 -9.25
C PHE A 270 10.70 -6.89 -8.02
N TYR A 271 10.66 -6.22 -6.87
CA TYR A 271 10.16 -6.79 -5.63
C TYR A 271 8.70 -7.25 -5.77
N GLN A 272 7.81 -6.38 -6.28
CA GLN A 272 6.39 -6.72 -6.47
C GLN A 272 6.19 -7.84 -7.49
N ILE A 273 6.87 -7.79 -8.65
CA ILE A 273 6.79 -8.83 -9.67
C ILE A 273 7.30 -10.18 -9.11
N LEU A 274 8.42 -10.19 -8.39
CA LEU A 274 8.97 -11.41 -7.81
C LEU A 274 8.05 -11.97 -6.72
N PHE A 275 7.54 -11.12 -5.83
CA PHE A 275 6.62 -11.52 -4.77
C PHE A 275 5.38 -12.23 -5.34
N PHE A 276 4.70 -11.62 -6.31
CA PHE A 276 3.54 -12.23 -6.94
C PHE A 276 3.89 -13.43 -7.82
N THR A 277 5.10 -13.47 -8.41
CA THR A 277 5.53 -14.65 -9.19
C THR A 277 5.66 -15.86 -8.27
N LEU A 278 6.22 -15.69 -7.07
CA LEU A 278 6.31 -16.73 -6.07
C LEU A 278 4.93 -17.12 -5.50
N LEU A 279 4.02 -16.15 -5.32
CA LEU A 279 2.66 -16.40 -4.87
C LEU A 279 1.85 -17.22 -5.88
N PHE A 280 1.87 -16.86 -7.15
CA PHE A 280 1.20 -17.59 -8.23
C PHE A 280 1.84 -18.97 -8.46
N LEU A 281 3.18 -19.06 -8.39
CA LEU A 281 3.87 -20.35 -8.45
C LEU A 281 3.50 -21.26 -7.26
N LEU A 282 3.24 -20.69 -6.08
CA LEU A 282 2.75 -21.43 -4.91
C LEU A 282 1.38 -22.05 -5.20
N VAL A 283 0.47 -21.33 -5.87
CA VAL A 283 -0.83 -21.88 -6.32
C VAL A 283 -0.63 -23.09 -7.22
N PHE A 284 0.20 -22.98 -8.26
CA PHE A 284 0.52 -24.12 -9.13
C PHE A 284 1.15 -25.30 -8.36
N THR A 285 1.96 -25.01 -7.34
CA THR A 285 2.62 -26.01 -6.51
C THR A 285 1.64 -26.72 -5.58
N ILE A 286 0.66 -26.01 -5.00
CA ILE A 286 -0.37 -26.58 -4.11
C ILE A 286 -1.40 -27.39 -4.90
N VAL A 287 -1.88 -26.86 -6.03
CA VAL A 287 -2.94 -27.50 -6.82
C VAL A 287 -2.38 -28.62 -7.71
N ASN A 288 -1.14 -28.45 -8.20
CA ASN A 288 -0.46 -29.37 -9.14
C ASN A 288 -1.27 -29.71 -10.40
N ASN A 289 -2.13 -28.78 -10.83
CA ASN A 289 -2.88 -28.87 -12.07
C ASN A 289 -2.71 -27.55 -12.82
N TYR A 290 -2.24 -27.62 -14.07
CA TYR A 290 -1.90 -26.41 -14.81
C TYR A 290 -3.14 -25.58 -15.12
N LEU A 291 -4.23 -26.18 -15.58
CA LEU A 291 -5.42 -25.40 -15.93
C LEU A 291 -6.11 -24.79 -14.72
N ILE A 292 -6.23 -25.55 -13.63
CA ILE A 292 -6.85 -25.05 -12.40
C ILE A 292 -5.96 -23.93 -11.81
N GLY A 293 -4.63 -24.08 -11.84
CA GLY A 293 -3.70 -23.04 -11.42
C GLY A 293 -3.86 -21.76 -12.24
N VAL A 294 -3.90 -21.86 -13.57
CA VAL A 294 -4.16 -20.72 -14.47
C VAL A 294 -5.48 -20.03 -14.13
N LEU A 295 -6.54 -20.81 -13.89
CA LEU A 295 -7.86 -20.26 -13.57
C LEU A 295 -7.84 -19.50 -12.24
N ILE A 296 -7.25 -20.09 -11.19
CA ILE A 296 -7.13 -19.44 -9.87
C ILE A 296 -6.32 -18.15 -9.98
N ASP A 297 -5.20 -18.17 -10.69
CA ASP A 297 -4.35 -16.98 -10.85
C ASP A 297 -5.07 -15.89 -11.65
N ILE A 298 -5.83 -16.21 -12.71
CA ILE A 298 -6.63 -15.22 -13.44
C ILE A 298 -7.66 -14.56 -12.51
N VAL A 299 -8.37 -15.36 -11.71
CA VAL A 299 -9.33 -14.85 -10.73
C VAL A 299 -8.63 -13.99 -9.68
N ALA A 300 -7.44 -14.38 -9.22
CA ALA A 300 -6.65 -13.61 -8.26
C ALA A 300 -6.16 -12.28 -8.85
N VAL A 301 -5.67 -12.27 -10.10
CA VAL A 301 -5.23 -11.05 -10.79
C VAL A 301 -6.38 -10.05 -10.92
N ILE A 302 -7.55 -10.52 -11.38
CA ILE A 302 -8.74 -9.67 -11.53
C ILE A 302 -9.23 -9.23 -10.15
N GLY A 303 -9.37 -10.15 -9.20
CA GLY A 303 -9.88 -9.88 -7.86
C GLY A 303 -9.03 -8.87 -7.10
N PHE A 304 -7.70 -9.06 -7.05
CA PHE A 304 -6.79 -8.11 -6.42
C PHE A 304 -6.80 -6.75 -7.11
N GLY A 305 -6.83 -6.72 -8.45
CA GLY A 305 -6.87 -5.48 -9.22
C GLY A 305 -8.15 -4.67 -8.97
N VAL A 306 -9.30 -5.33 -9.06
CA VAL A 306 -10.63 -4.75 -8.85
C VAL A 306 -10.78 -4.29 -7.40
N ALA A 307 -10.46 -5.14 -6.42
CA ALA A 307 -10.55 -4.80 -5.00
C ALA A 307 -9.65 -3.60 -4.65
N ASN A 308 -8.41 -3.57 -5.15
CA ASN A 308 -7.49 -2.46 -4.93
C ASN A 308 -8.00 -1.14 -5.54
N TYR A 309 -8.50 -1.16 -6.77
CA TYR A 309 -9.06 0.03 -7.42
C TYR A 309 -10.29 0.58 -6.67
N LEU A 310 -11.22 -0.31 -6.30
CA LEU A 310 -12.45 0.07 -5.63
C LEU A 310 -12.17 0.60 -4.22
N LYS A 311 -11.33 -0.10 -3.45
CA LYS A 311 -10.91 0.37 -2.12
C LYS A 311 -10.21 1.72 -2.20
N PHE A 312 -9.32 1.92 -3.16
CA PHE A 312 -8.65 3.21 -3.34
C PHE A 312 -9.64 4.33 -3.67
N LYS A 313 -10.58 4.09 -4.60
CA LYS A 313 -11.61 5.07 -4.96
C LYS A 313 -12.49 5.47 -3.76
N MET A 314 -12.75 4.54 -2.85
CA MET A 314 -13.58 4.79 -1.68
C MET A 314 -12.83 5.40 -0.50
N ARG A 315 -11.59 4.97 -0.22
CA ARG A 315 -10.91 5.26 1.06
C ARG A 315 -9.51 5.83 0.90
N SER A 316 -9.07 6.08 -0.34
CA SER A 316 -7.68 6.48 -0.62
C SER A 316 -6.64 5.53 0.01
N GLU A 317 -6.97 4.24 0.13
CA GLU A 317 -6.11 3.21 0.68
C GLU A 317 -5.87 2.09 -0.35
N PRO A 318 -4.67 1.51 -0.41
CA PRO A 318 -4.41 0.33 -1.22
C PRO A 318 -5.05 -0.91 -0.57
N LEU A 319 -5.11 -2.01 -1.33
CA LEU A 319 -5.45 -3.32 -0.79
C LEU A 319 -4.38 -3.75 0.23
N LEU A 320 -4.82 -4.09 1.44
CA LEU A 320 -4.00 -4.50 2.59
C LEU A 320 -4.28 -5.96 2.95
N ILE A 321 -3.39 -6.55 3.75
CA ILE A 321 -3.59 -7.93 4.25
C ILE A 321 -4.75 -8.00 5.22
N THR A 322 -4.95 -6.94 6.00
CA THR A 322 -6.06 -6.85 6.96
C THR A 322 -7.42 -6.87 6.28
N ASP A 323 -7.51 -6.44 5.02
CA ASP A 323 -8.77 -6.46 4.25
C ASP A 323 -9.25 -7.89 3.98
N PHE A 324 -8.36 -8.90 4.01
CA PHE A 324 -8.78 -10.29 3.88
C PHE A 324 -9.62 -10.77 5.08
N ALA A 325 -9.58 -10.06 6.21
CA ALA A 325 -10.51 -10.31 7.32
C ALA A 325 -11.97 -10.02 6.90
N TRP A 326 -12.19 -9.07 5.97
CA TRP A 326 -13.50 -8.68 5.47
C TRP A 326 -14.06 -9.66 4.43
N LEU A 327 -13.29 -10.66 3.97
CA LEU A 327 -13.84 -11.74 3.13
C LEU A 327 -14.93 -12.56 3.85
N LYS A 328 -15.01 -12.46 5.18
CA LYS A 328 -16.10 -13.05 5.97
C LYS A 328 -17.42 -12.29 5.81
N ASP A 329 -17.39 -11.05 5.30
CA ASP A 329 -18.54 -10.17 5.16
C ASP A 329 -18.66 -9.61 3.74
N LEU A 330 -18.88 -10.52 2.78
CA LEU A 330 -18.94 -10.17 1.35
C LEU A 330 -20.09 -9.20 1.01
N LYS A 331 -21.16 -9.16 1.82
CA LYS A 331 -22.29 -8.26 1.62
C LYS A 331 -21.83 -6.80 1.71
N LEU A 332 -21.02 -6.48 2.73
CA LEU A 332 -20.40 -5.18 2.91
C LEU A 332 -19.49 -4.82 1.73
N VAL A 333 -18.66 -5.76 1.26
CA VAL A 333 -17.76 -5.51 0.12
C VAL A 333 -18.55 -5.20 -1.16
N PHE A 334 -19.67 -5.89 -1.40
CA PHE A 334 -20.51 -5.67 -2.58
C PHE A 334 -21.42 -4.44 -2.48
N SER A 335 -21.83 -4.01 -1.27
CA SER A 335 -22.72 -2.85 -1.10
C SER A 335 -22.09 -1.54 -1.55
N PHE A 336 -20.76 -1.48 -1.62
CA PHE A 336 -20.04 -0.29 -2.08
C PHE A 336 -19.87 -0.21 -3.59
N LEU A 337 -20.30 -1.24 -4.35
CA LEU A 337 -20.03 -1.34 -5.77
C LEU A 337 -21.27 -1.00 -6.59
N ASP A 338 -21.10 -0.07 -7.53
CA ASP A 338 -22.08 0.11 -8.61
C ASP A 338 -22.22 -1.21 -9.38
N LEU A 339 -23.48 -1.62 -9.58
CA LEU A 339 -23.85 -2.89 -10.21
C LEU A 339 -23.12 -3.12 -11.54
N LYS A 340 -22.82 -2.05 -12.29
CA LYS A 340 -22.06 -2.17 -13.56
C LYS A 340 -20.65 -2.74 -13.36
N TYR A 341 -19.94 -2.34 -12.31
CA TYR A 341 -18.59 -2.84 -12.03
C TYR A 341 -18.63 -4.27 -11.51
N ILE A 342 -19.67 -4.63 -10.74
CA ILE A 342 -19.93 -6.01 -10.35
C ILE A 342 -20.14 -6.88 -11.59
N ILE A 343 -20.99 -6.44 -12.53
CA ILE A 343 -21.28 -7.15 -13.78
C ILE A 343 -20.01 -7.29 -14.65
N TYR A 344 -19.23 -6.23 -14.84
CA TYR A 344 -17.98 -6.31 -15.61
C TYR A 344 -16.98 -7.27 -14.96
N SER A 345 -16.84 -7.22 -13.63
CA SER A 345 -15.96 -8.12 -12.88
C SER A 345 -16.43 -9.58 -12.98
N LEU A 346 -17.74 -9.81 -12.88
CA LEU A 346 -18.36 -11.13 -13.09
C LEU A 346 -18.11 -11.64 -14.49
N ILE A 347 -18.31 -10.83 -15.53
CA ILE A 347 -18.04 -11.23 -16.93
C ILE A 347 -16.55 -11.59 -17.09
N LEU A 348 -15.64 -10.78 -16.56
CA LEU A 348 -14.20 -11.00 -16.57
C LEU A 348 -13.78 -12.31 -15.86
N ILE A 349 -14.51 -12.74 -14.83
CA ILE A 349 -14.27 -13.99 -14.08
C ILE A 349 -14.95 -15.20 -14.75
N VAL A 350 -16.19 -15.03 -15.20
CA VAL A 350 -17.02 -16.10 -15.78
C VAL A 350 -16.53 -16.51 -17.17
N LEU A 351 -16.03 -15.59 -17.99
CA LEU A 351 -15.45 -15.92 -19.31
C LEU A 351 -14.30 -16.95 -19.21
N PRO A 352 -13.25 -16.74 -18.39
CA PRO A 352 -12.20 -17.73 -18.15
C PRO A 352 -12.75 -19.07 -17.64
N ILE A 353 -13.74 -19.05 -16.75
CA ILE A 353 -14.39 -20.25 -16.21
C ILE A 353 -15.12 -21.02 -17.32
N LEU A 354 -15.88 -20.33 -18.18
CA LEU A 354 -16.58 -20.92 -19.33
C LEU A 354 -15.59 -21.53 -20.32
N VAL A 355 -14.52 -20.80 -20.66
CA VAL A 355 -13.42 -21.32 -21.49
C VAL A 355 -12.82 -22.57 -20.84
N PHE A 356 -12.57 -22.56 -19.54
CA PHE A 356 -12.11 -23.75 -18.81
C PHE A 356 -13.08 -24.93 -18.96
N PHE A 357 -14.39 -24.73 -18.76
CA PHE A 357 -15.38 -25.80 -18.89
C PHE A 357 -15.51 -26.35 -20.31
N LEU A 358 -15.39 -25.50 -21.34
CA LEU A 358 -15.39 -25.92 -22.74
C LEU A 358 -14.17 -26.79 -23.07
N PHE A 359 -13.01 -26.45 -22.50
CA PHE A 359 -11.75 -27.13 -22.80
C PHE A 359 -11.33 -28.20 -21.78
N ARG A 360 -12.07 -28.37 -20.68
CA ARG A 360 -11.70 -29.30 -19.57
C ARG A 360 -11.47 -30.72 -20.06
N LYS A 361 -12.37 -31.29 -20.88
CA LYS A 361 -12.25 -32.69 -21.33
C LYS A 361 -10.96 -32.97 -22.12
N ARG A 362 -10.35 -31.93 -22.70
CA ARG A 362 -9.11 -32.04 -23.48
C ARG A 362 -7.84 -31.87 -22.64
N PHE A 363 -7.93 -31.30 -21.43
CA PHE A 363 -6.77 -30.78 -20.70
C PHE A 363 -6.82 -30.95 -19.17
N PHE A 364 -7.88 -31.56 -18.60
CA PHE A 364 -8.14 -31.57 -17.15
C PHE A 364 -7.06 -32.27 -16.31
N ASN A 365 -6.32 -33.24 -16.87
CA ASN A 365 -5.35 -34.06 -16.10
C ASN A 365 -3.88 -33.64 -16.28
N ILE A 366 -3.62 -32.40 -16.70
CA ILE A 366 -2.25 -31.96 -16.96
C ILE A 366 -1.57 -31.49 -15.66
N LYS A 367 -0.73 -32.38 -15.09
CA LYS A 367 0.06 -32.10 -13.89
C LYS A 367 1.27 -31.22 -14.19
N VAL A 368 1.51 -30.22 -13.34
CA VAL A 368 2.69 -29.34 -13.42
C VAL A 368 3.96 -30.08 -12.98
N PHE A 369 3.85 -30.80 -11.86
CA PHE A 369 4.92 -31.56 -11.25
C PHE A 369 4.63 -33.06 -11.38
N LYS A 370 5.49 -33.73 -12.14
CA LYS A 370 5.46 -35.20 -12.30
C LYS A 370 6.19 -35.91 -11.16
N ASN A 371 7.23 -35.29 -10.60
CA ASN A 371 8.01 -35.81 -9.48
C ASN A 371 7.63 -35.08 -8.18
N ILE A 372 7.23 -35.84 -7.15
CA ILE A 372 6.81 -35.30 -5.85
C ILE A 372 7.96 -34.65 -5.08
N PHE A 373 9.18 -35.19 -5.14
CA PHE A 373 10.33 -34.60 -4.44
C PHE A 373 10.70 -33.24 -5.01
N PHE A 374 10.63 -33.09 -6.34
CA PHE A 374 10.84 -31.78 -6.97
C PHE A 374 9.75 -30.78 -6.57
N ARG A 375 8.49 -31.22 -6.50
CA ARG A 375 7.37 -30.40 -6.03
C ARG A 375 7.56 -29.93 -4.59
N VAL A 376 7.93 -30.84 -3.68
CA VAL A 376 8.19 -30.53 -2.27
C VAL A 376 9.40 -29.61 -2.15
N GLY A 377 10.45 -29.84 -2.93
CA GLY A 377 11.62 -28.95 -2.99
C GLY A 377 11.25 -27.52 -3.40
N VAL A 378 10.45 -27.36 -4.46
CA VAL A 378 9.94 -26.04 -4.90
C VAL A 378 9.06 -25.40 -3.82
N LEU A 379 8.14 -26.15 -3.21
CA LEU A 379 7.31 -25.66 -2.11
C LEU A 379 8.17 -25.14 -0.95
N PHE A 380 9.15 -25.94 -0.52
CA PHE A 380 10.07 -25.58 0.55
C PHE A 380 10.88 -24.33 0.19
N SER A 381 11.41 -24.22 -1.03
CA SER A 381 12.15 -23.03 -1.48
C SER A 381 11.29 -21.76 -1.46
N ILE A 382 10.03 -21.84 -1.88
CA ILE A 382 9.10 -20.71 -1.83
C ILE A 382 8.83 -20.29 -0.38
N LEU A 383 8.47 -21.24 0.48
CA LEU A 383 8.18 -20.97 1.90
C LEU A 383 9.41 -20.43 2.64
N LEU A 384 10.59 -21.00 2.37
CA LEU A 384 11.86 -20.52 2.92
C LEU A 384 12.15 -19.08 2.47
N THR A 385 11.85 -18.73 1.23
CA THR A 385 12.02 -17.36 0.72
C THR A 385 11.10 -16.36 1.43
N PHE A 386 9.82 -16.70 1.63
CA PHE A 386 8.91 -15.85 2.39
C PHE A 386 9.31 -15.74 3.87
N TYR A 387 9.79 -16.83 4.47
CA TYR A 387 10.29 -16.84 5.84
C TYR A 387 11.53 -15.96 6.01
N THR A 388 12.52 -16.06 5.11
CA THR A 388 13.72 -15.22 5.16
C THR A 388 13.39 -13.76 4.93
N LEU A 389 12.49 -13.43 3.99
CA LEU A 389 12.00 -12.06 3.81
C LEU A 389 11.36 -11.52 5.11
N THR A 390 10.53 -12.33 5.77
CA THR A 390 9.91 -11.96 7.04
C THR A 390 10.95 -11.66 8.12
N LEU A 391 11.98 -12.52 8.25
CA LEU A 391 13.08 -12.30 9.19
C LEU A 391 13.87 -11.02 8.90
N ILE A 392 14.14 -10.73 7.61
CA ILE A 392 14.87 -9.52 7.20
C ILE A 392 14.13 -8.26 7.66
N PHE A 393 12.81 -8.18 7.43
CA PHE A 393 12.00 -7.02 7.84
C PHE A 393 11.76 -6.96 9.35
N LYS A 394 11.67 -8.12 10.02
CA LYS A 394 11.52 -8.18 11.48
C LYS A 394 12.77 -7.68 12.21
N ASN A 395 13.95 -7.96 11.68
CA ASN A 395 15.24 -7.62 12.28
C ASN A 395 15.79 -6.25 11.85
N GLU A 396 14.96 -5.37 11.29
CA GLU A 396 15.40 -4.00 10.99
C GLU A 396 15.71 -3.22 12.28
N ILE A 397 16.71 -2.35 12.21
CA ILE A 397 17.12 -1.53 13.34
C ILE A 397 16.79 -0.08 12.96
N LYS A 398 15.95 0.57 13.76
CA LYS A 398 15.49 1.96 13.52
C LYS A 398 14.95 2.16 12.09
N GLY A 399 14.12 1.23 11.61
CA GLY A 399 13.54 1.29 10.27
C GLY A 399 14.46 0.88 9.13
N LYS A 400 15.74 0.54 9.39
CA LYS A 400 16.72 0.19 8.36
C LYS A 400 17.07 -1.29 8.36
N ILE A 401 17.06 -1.87 7.17
CA ILE A 401 17.50 -3.24 6.89
C ILE A 401 19.03 -3.25 6.75
N GLN A 402 19.68 -4.37 7.03
CA GLN A 402 21.11 -4.53 6.79
C GLN A 402 21.47 -4.20 5.33
N ASP A 403 22.53 -3.42 5.13
CA ASP A 403 23.02 -3.05 3.81
C ASP A 403 23.49 -4.28 3.02
N ASN A 404 23.56 -4.13 1.69
CA ASN A 404 23.97 -5.17 0.74
C ASN A 404 23.03 -6.37 0.57
N ILE A 405 21.84 -6.38 1.18
CA ILE A 405 20.77 -7.32 0.79
C ILE A 405 20.19 -6.86 -0.56
N PRO A 406 20.33 -7.63 -1.66
CA PRO A 406 19.93 -7.19 -2.99
C PRO A 406 18.45 -6.80 -3.05
N VAL A 407 18.15 -5.71 -3.76
CA VAL A 407 16.81 -5.13 -3.96
C VAL A 407 16.20 -4.56 -2.66
N VAL A 408 16.06 -5.38 -1.62
CA VAL A 408 15.28 -5.06 -0.42
C VAL A 408 15.94 -3.97 0.43
N SER A 409 17.27 -4.00 0.59
CA SER A 409 17.97 -2.94 1.34
C SER A 409 17.84 -1.58 0.64
N LYS A 410 18.03 -1.53 -0.68
CA LYS A 410 17.80 -0.32 -1.50
C LYS A 410 16.35 0.17 -1.43
N LEU A 411 15.38 -0.74 -1.56
CA LEU A 411 13.96 -0.42 -1.52
C LEU A 411 13.54 0.16 -0.15
N ASN A 412 14.00 -0.45 0.94
CA ASN A 412 13.64 -0.05 2.29
C ASN A 412 14.40 1.21 2.75
N ASN A 413 15.73 1.22 2.61
CA ASN A 413 16.62 2.18 3.26
C ASN A 413 16.78 3.51 2.50
N LYS A 414 16.41 3.57 1.21
CA LYS A 414 16.66 4.77 0.36
C LYS A 414 16.02 6.02 0.93
N LEU A 415 14.72 5.96 1.24
CA LEU A 415 13.99 7.02 1.92
C LEU A 415 12.99 6.38 2.89
N ASP A 416 12.98 6.90 4.11
CA ASP A 416 11.94 6.55 5.08
C ASP A 416 10.71 7.41 4.82
N ILE A 417 9.68 6.76 4.31
CA ILE A 417 8.35 7.34 4.06
C ILE A 417 7.29 6.57 4.83
N ALA A 418 7.67 5.78 5.83
CA ALA A 418 6.74 4.92 6.58
C ALA A 418 5.65 5.75 7.29
N TYR A 419 6.03 6.93 7.79
CA TYR A 419 5.12 7.88 8.43
C TYR A 419 4.05 8.47 7.49
N MET A 420 4.22 8.35 6.15
CA MET A 420 3.29 8.90 5.16
C MET A 420 2.11 7.96 4.84
N GLY A 421 1.96 6.87 5.60
CA GLY A 421 0.85 5.93 5.50
C GLY A 421 0.97 4.89 4.38
N HIS A 422 0.01 3.96 4.36
CA HIS A 422 0.01 2.79 3.47
C HIS A 422 -0.07 3.16 1.99
N LEU A 423 -0.87 4.17 1.63
CA LEU A 423 -1.02 4.61 0.24
C LEU A 423 0.31 5.06 -0.36
N THR A 424 0.99 5.98 0.31
CA THR A 424 2.28 6.53 -0.14
C THR A 424 3.32 5.41 -0.28
N ASN A 425 3.37 4.50 0.70
CA ASN A 425 4.26 3.34 0.64
C ASN A 425 3.89 2.38 -0.50
N ALA A 426 2.60 2.08 -0.73
CA ALA A 426 2.18 1.20 -1.82
C ALA A 426 2.47 1.81 -3.21
N ARG A 427 2.25 3.12 -3.36
CA ARG A 427 2.46 3.87 -4.60
C ARG A 427 3.93 3.95 -5.00
N TYR A 428 4.83 4.18 -4.04
CA TYR A 428 6.25 4.37 -4.34
C TYR A 428 7.11 3.12 -4.09
N LYS A 429 6.77 2.28 -3.10
CA LYS A 429 7.54 1.06 -2.75
C LYS A 429 6.89 -0.26 -3.17
N SER A 430 5.60 -0.29 -3.52
CA SER A 430 4.75 -1.45 -3.90
C SER A 430 3.73 -1.90 -2.84
N VAL A 431 2.59 -2.43 -3.31
CA VAL A 431 1.60 -3.12 -2.46
C VAL A 431 2.23 -4.32 -1.75
N ALA A 432 3.04 -5.10 -2.46
CA ALA A 432 3.74 -6.26 -1.90
C ALA A 432 4.70 -5.88 -0.75
N TYR A 433 5.32 -4.70 -0.82
CA TYR A 433 6.18 -4.18 0.25
C TYR A 433 5.36 -3.88 1.50
N VAL A 434 4.21 -3.21 1.35
CA VAL A 434 3.27 -2.93 2.45
C VAL A 434 2.81 -4.24 3.08
N TRP A 435 2.37 -5.20 2.28
CA TRP A 435 1.97 -6.53 2.74
C TRP A 435 3.06 -7.24 3.55
N THR A 436 4.29 -7.18 3.08
CA THR A 436 5.41 -7.82 3.78
C THR A 436 5.68 -7.13 5.13
N LYS A 437 5.60 -5.80 5.21
CA LYS A 437 5.70 -5.07 6.48
C LYS A 437 4.57 -5.45 7.44
N GLN A 438 3.31 -5.54 6.98
CA GLN A 438 2.16 -5.96 7.79
C GLN A 438 2.35 -7.34 8.43
N ILE A 439 2.89 -8.31 7.69
CA ILE A 439 3.15 -9.66 8.23
C ILE A 439 4.36 -9.67 9.17
N SER A 440 5.39 -8.88 8.89
CA SER A 440 6.70 -9.01 9.54
C SER A 440 6.84 -8.20 10.82
N LYS A 441 6.05 -7.13 10.98
CA LYS A 441 6.22 -6.17 12.07
C LYS A 441 5.32 -6.45 13.26
N PRO A 442 5.82 -6.25 14.50
CA PRO A 442 4.94 -6.18 15.65
C PRO A 442 4.03 -4.94 15.54
N ILE A 443 2.91 -4.98 16.26
CA ILE A 443 1.95 -3.87 16.37
C ILE A 443 2.62 -2.63 16.97
N MET A 444 3.54 -2.82 17.92
CA MET A 444 4.31 -1.77 18.57
C MET A 444 5.71 -2.29 18.87
N GLU A 445 6.72 -1.45 18.68
CA GLU A 445 8.09 -1.77 19.09
C GLU A 445 8.19 -1.79 20.62
N LYS A 446 8.91 -2.78 21.17
CA LYS A 446 9.07 -2.93 22.62
C LYS A 446 9.93 -1.77 23.17
N PRO A 447 9.46 -0.99 24.15
CA PRO A 447 10.30 0.01 24.81
C PRO A 447 11.51 -0.63 25.51
N ASP A 448 12.70 -0.03 25.38
CA ASP A 448 13.96 -0.60 25.86
C ASP A 448 13.95 -0.91 27.36
N ASN A 449 13.33 -0.02 28.16
CA ASN A 449 13.23 -0.15 29.61
C ASN A 449 11.94 -0.87 30.09
N TYR A 450 11.17 -1.48 29.18
CA TYR A 450 9.95 -2.21 29.56
C TYR A 450 10.25 -3.39 30.48
N SER A 451 9.77 -3.30 31.72
CA SER A 451 9.88 -4.33 32.75
C SER A 451 8.75 -4.19 33.77
N LYS A 452 8.50 -5.24 34.58
CA LYS A 452 7.50 -5.19 35.66
C LYS A 452 7.79 -4.07 36.67
N ASN A 453 9.05 -3.88 37.04
CA ASN A 453 9.47 -2.82 37.96
C ASN A 453 9.17 -1.43 37.40
N GLU A 454 9.37 -1.24 36.10
CA GLU A 454 9.12 0.04 35.45
C GLU A 454 7.61 0.34 35.35
N VAL A 455 6.79 -0.65 35.01
CA VAL A 455 5.33 -0.52 35.07
C VAL A 455 4.87 -0.14 36.49
N GLN A 456 5.41 -0.80 37.52
CA GLN A 456 5.10 -0.47 38.92
C GLN A 456 5.54 0.96 39.30
N ARG A 457 6.68 1.44 38.79
CA ARG A 457 7.14 2.83 39.00
C ARG A 457 6.14 3.81 38.42
N ILE A 458 5.68 3.58 37.19
CA ILE A 458 4.70 4.41 36.49
C ILE A 458 3.37 4.42 37.26
N VAL A 459 2.85 3.25 37.65
CA VAL A 459 1.61 3.15 38.46
C VAL A 459 1.72 4.00 39.73
N LYS A 460 2.82 3.87 40.50
CA LYS A 460 3.03 4.65 41.73
C LYS A 460 3.15 6.15 41.48
N LYS A 461 3.82 6.56 40.40
CA LYS A 461 3.96 7.97 39.98
C LYS A 461 2.59 8.57 39.72
N TYR A 462 1.80 7.93 38.85
CA TYR A 462 0.52 8.49 38.44
C TYR A 462 -0.61 8.29 39.46
N THR A 463 -0.46 7.37 40.40
CA THR A 463 -1.36 7.30 41.58
C THR A 463 -1.23 8.56 42.44
N ARG A 464 -0.01 9.03 42.67
CA ARG A 464 0.22 10.31 43.39
C ARG A 464 -0.27 11.50 42.59
N ARG A 465 0.05 11.53 41.28
CA ARG A 465 -0.39 12.60 40.38
C ARG A 465 -1.93 12.70 40.31
N ALA A 466 -2.64 11.58 40.26
CA ALA A 466 -4.09 11.57 40.30
C ALA A 466 -4.63 12.15 41.62
N ALA A 467 -4.02 11.83 42.77
CA ALA A 467 -4.41 12.41 44.04
C ALA A 467 -4.19 13.94 44.10
N GLU A 468 -3.10 14.44 43.50
CA GLU A 468 -2.85 15.88 43.35
C GLU A 468 -3.93 16.56 42.50
N ILE A 469 -4.20 16.02 41.30
CA ILE A 469 -5.22 16.56 40.40
C ILE A 469 -6.60 16.54 41.06
N ASN A 470 -6.96 15.43 41.72
CA ASN A 470 -8.25 15.27 42.37
C ASN A 470 -8.42 16.11 43.64
N SER A 471 -7.35 16.77 44.13
CA SER A 471 -7.46 17.71 45.26
C SER A 471 -8.06 19.06 44.84
N THR A 472 -8.05 19.37 43.55
CA THR A 472 -8.59 20.61 42.98
C THR A 472 -9.77 20.38 42.03
N ARG A 473 -10.09 19.11 41.71
CA ARG A 473 -11.21 18.73 40.84
C ARG A 473 -12.35 18.14 41.66
N ASP A 474 -13.50 18.81 41.65
CA ASP A 474 -14.62 18.47 42.53
C ASP A 474 -15.63 17.52 41.90
N ASN A 475 -15.76 17.53 40.57
CA ASN A 475 -16.81 16.81 39.86
C ASN A 475 -16.44 15.34 39.61
N ASN A 476 -17.45 14.48 39.43
CA ASN A 476 -17.26 13.16 38.86
C ASN A 476 -17.88 13.09 37.46
N LEU A 477 -17.19 12.47 36.52
CA LEU A 477 -17.69 12.30 35.17
C LEU A 477 -19.01 11.49 35.14
N SER A 478 -19.17 10.55 36.06
CA SER A 478 -20.36 9.69 36.19
C SER A 478 -21.63 10.44 36.64
N ASP A 479 -21.54 11.71 37.03
CA ASP A 479 -22.69 12.50 37.48
C ASP A 479 -23.40 13.24 36.33
N GLN A 480 -22.80 13.23 35.14
CA GLN A 480 -23.26 13.91 33.93
C GLN A 480 -23.43 12.94 32.76
N THR A 481 -24.07 13.40 31.69
CA THR A 481 -24.16 12.66 30.43
C THR A 481 -23.11 13.18 29.45
N VAL A 482 -22.34 12.29 28.84
CA VAL A 482 -21.29 12.64 27.88
C VAL A 482 -21.62 12.07 26.51
N ILE A 483 -21.47 12.89 25.48
CA ILE A 483 -21.74 12.52 24.09
C ILE A 483 -20.50 12.81 23.26
N PHE A 484 -19.85 11.76 22.76
CA PHE A 484 -18.76 11.90 21.79
C PHE A 484 -19.38 11.87 20.40
N VAL A 485 -19.30 12.99 19.68
CA VAL A 485 -19.76 13.11 18.30
C VAL A 485 -18.53 13.17 17.40
N LEU A 486 -18.23 12.03 16.78
CA LEU A 486 -17.37 11.96 15.61
C LEU A 486 -18.20 12.39 14.40
N SER A 487 -17.94 13.61 13.91
CA SER A 487 -18.55 14.15 12.70
C SER A 487 -17.74 13.74 11.48
N GLU A 488 -18.25 12.76 10.73
CA GLU A 488 -17.57 12.15 9.58
C GLU A 488 -17.04 13.19 8.60
N SER A 489 -15.76 13.07 8.25
CA SER A 489 -15.05 13.92 7.30
C SER A 489 -15.13 15.44 7.59
N PHE A 490 -15.51 15.86 8.80
CA PHE A 490 -15.73 17.27 9.11
C PHE A 490 -14.40 18.03 9.24
N SER A 491 -14.26 19.07 8.43
CA SER A 491 -13.22 20.09 8.56
C SER A 491 -13.70 21.34 7.87
N ASP A 492 -13.39 22.50 8.46
CA ASP A 492 -13.65 23.81 7.87
C ASP A 492 -12.94 23.93 6.50
N PRO A 493 -13.70 24.03 5.39
CA PRO A 493 -13.10 24.19 4.07
C PRO A 493 -12.49 25.58 3.84
N ASP A 494 -12.86 26.61 4.62
CA ASP A 494 -12.28 27.96 4.49
C ASP A 494 -10.81 28.02 4.93
N ARG A 495 -10.34 27.02 5.70
CA ARG A 495 -8.91 26.85 6.01
C ARG A 495 -8.06 26.33 4.86
N ILE A 496 -8.66 25.83 3.79
CA ILE A 496 -7.94 25.14 2.71
C ILE A 496 -7.43 26.16 1.67
N PRO A 497 -6.11 26.30 1.45
CA PRO A 497 -5.55 27.26 0.52
C PRO A 497 -6.11 27.12 -0.89
N GLY A 498 -6.56 28.23 -1.46
CA GLY A 498 -7.07 28.29 -2.82
C GLY A 498 -8.49 27.73 -3.01
N VAL A 499 -9.18 27.36 -1.92
CA VAL A 499 -10.63 27.15 -1.91
C VAL A 499 -11.33 28.49 -1.66
N THR A 500 -12.46 28.72 -2.32
CA THR A 500 -13.31 29.90 -2.08
C THR A 500 -14.76 29.47 -2.13
N ILE A 501 -15.51 29.76 -1.08
CA ILE A 501 -16.92 29.41 -0.91
C ILE A 501 -17.78 30.66 -1.15
N SER A 502 -18.95 30.50 -1.77
CA SER A 502 -19.82 31.63 -2.16
C SER A 502 -20.42 32.41 -0.98
N LYS A 503 -20.50 31.81 0.21
CA LYS A 503 -21.01 32.42 1.45
C LYS A 503 -20.48 31.67 2.67
N GLU A 504 -20.64 32.26 3.86
CA GLU A 504 -20.32 31.61 5.13
C GLU A 504 -21.22 30.38 5.35
N ILE A 505 -20.61 29.21 5.60
CA ILE A 505 -21.33 27.93 5.74
C ILE A 505 -21.25 27.29 7.14
N LEU A 506 -20.43 27.83 8.04
CA LEU A 506 -20.24 27.31 9.42
C LEU A 506 -20.53 28.36 10.53
N PRO A 507 -21.56 29.23 10.42
CA PRO A 507 -21.75 30.30 11.38
C PRO A 507 -22.04 29.78 12.81
N ASN A 508 -22.74 28.64 12.95
CA ASN A 508 -23.10 28.11 14.26
C ASN A 508 -21.91 27.41 14.93
N ILE A 509 -21.22 26.53 14.20
CA ILE A 509 -20.04 25.81 14.71
C ILE A 509 -18.93 26.80 15.05
N THR A 510 -18.68 27.81 14.21
CA THR A 510 -17.71 28.88 14.52
C THR A 510 -18.08 29.62 15.81
N ASN A 511 -19.37 29.90 16.01
CA ASN A 511 -19.84 30.50 17.25
C ASN A 511 -19.61 29.58 18.47
N TYR A 512 -19.86 28.27 18.37
CA TYR A 512 -19.55 27.32 19.45
C TYR A 512 -18.05 27.24 19.74
N GLN A 513 -17.21 27.23 18.72
CA GLN A 513 -15.75 27.25 18.89
C GLN A 513 -15.30 28.53 19.62
N ASN A 514 -15.90 29.69 19.31
CA ASN A 514 -15.57 30.93 20.00
C ASN A 514 -15.96 30.90 21.48
N GLN A 515 -17.12 30.35 21.82
CA GLN A 515 -17.68 30.35 23.18
C GLN A 515 -17.11 29.26 24.10
N TYR A 516 -16.77 28.09 23.54
CA TYR A 516 -16.39 26.90 24.32
C TYR A 516 -14.93 26.49 24.06
N THR A 517 -14.43 25.51 24.81
CA THR A 517 -13.12 24.90 24.57
C THR A 517 -13.07 24.31 23.16
N SER A 518 -12.12 24.74 22.33
CA SER A 518 -12.08 24.39 20.91
C SER A 518 -10.68 24.51 20.34
N GLY A 519 -10.43 23.85 19.21
CA GLY A 519 -9.19 24.05 18.47
C GLY A 519 -9.08 23.09 17.30
N ILE A 520 -7.84 22.76 16.94
CA ILE A 520 -7.50 21.84 15.87
C ILE A 520 -7.16 20.46 16.42
N MET A 521 -7.76 19.41 15.85
CA MET A 521 -7.36 18.04 16.07
C MET A 521 -6.40 17.60 14.95
N ARG A 522 -5.26 17.03 15.33
CA ARG A 522 -4.39 16.28 14.43
C ARG A 522 -4.99 14.91 14.19
N SER A 523 -5.39 14.64 12.95
CA SER A 523 -5.80 13.33 12.46
C SER A 523 -4.58 12.47 12.11
N ASP A 524 -4.71 11.16 12.28
CA ASP A 524 -3.74 10.17 11.78
C ASP A 524 -4.11 9.66 10.37
N GLY A 525 -5.22 10.15 9.80
CA GLY A 525 -5.77 9.74 8.52
C GLY A 525 -6.08 10.91 7.58
N TYR A 526 -6.20 10.60 6.29
CA TYR A 526 -6.69 11.53 5.27
C TYR A 526 -7.62 10.76 4.34
N GLY A 527 -8.88 11.18 4.25
CA GLY A 527 -9.88 10.47 3.44
C GLY A 527 -10.32 9.12 4.00
N GLY A 528 -9.96 8.82 5.25
CA GLY A 528 -10.24 7.57 5.94
C GLY A 528 -9.53 7.51 7.29
N GLY A 529 -9.78 6.43 8.03
CA GLY A 529 -9.15 6.15 9.33
C GLY A 529 -10.07 6.36 10.53
N THR A 530 -11.36 6.64 10.31
CA THR A 530 -12.40 6.92 11.32
C THR A 530 -12.27 6.06 12.58
N ALA A 531 -12.19 4.73 12.43
CA ALA A 531 -12.09 3.79 13.55
C ALA A 531 -10.84 3.99 14.43
N ASN A 532 -9.73 4.50 13.87
CA ASN A 532 -8.54 4.80 14.65
C ASN A 532 -8.76 6.06 15.51
N MET A 533 -9.30 7.14 14.96
CA MET A 533 -9.58 8.37 15.74
C MET A 533 -10.71 8.13 16.76
N GLU A 534 -11.72 7.35 16.40
CA GLU A 534 -12.77 6.84 17.30
C GLU A 534 -12.18 6.07 18.48
N LEU A 535 -11.32 5.08 18.23
CA LEU A 535 -10.72 4.30 19.31
C LEU A 535 -9.73 5.12 20.14
N GLN A 536 -8.96 6.02 19.50
CA GLN A 536 -8.06 6.94 20.20
C GLN A 536 -8.82 7.84 21.16
N SER A 537 -9.96 8.43 20.75
CA SER A 537 -10.76 9.30 21.61
C SER A 537 -11.34 8.55 22.81
N LEU A 538 -11.77 7.30 22.60
CA LEU A 538 -12.31 6.45 23.66
C LEU A 538 -11.24 5.96 24.63
N LEU A 539 -10.06 5.52 24.14
CA LEU A 539 -9.04 4.86 24.97
C LEU A 539 -7.95 5.81 25.48
N GLY A 540 -7.71 6.92 24.79
CA GLY A 540 -6.57 7.80 25.03
C GLY A 540 -5.21 7.23 24.64
N LEU A 541 -5.18 6.14 23.84
CA LEU A 541 -3.95 5.50 23.37
C LEU A 541 -3.59 6.01 21.97
N PRO A 542 -2.47 6.72 21.77
CA PRO A 542 -2.15 7.33 20.48
C PRO A 542 -1.75 6.32 19.40
N TYR A 543 -2.18 6.58 18.17
CA TYR A 543 -1.81 5.80 16.99
C TYR A 543 -0.33 5.92 16.63
N HIS A 544 0.27 7.10 16.84
CA HIS A 544 1.68 7.36 16.50
C HIS A 544 2.71 6.54 17.29
N ASN A 545 2.29 5.86 18.37
CA ASN A 545 3.13 4.91 19.09
C ASN A 545 3.17 3.52 18.43
N LEU A 546 2.21 3.23 17.55
CA LEU A 546 2.13 1.96 16.84
C LEU A 546 3.10 1.91 15.67
N SER A 547 3.40 0.69 15.23
CA SER A 547 4.14 0.43 14.01
C SER A 547 3.38 0.99 12.81
N SER A 548 4.12 1.57 11.86
CA SER A 548 3.58 2.01 10.57
C SER A 548 2.98 0.88 9.72
N ALA A 549 3.18 -0.38 10.14
CA ALA A 549 2.54 -1.55 9.56
C ALA A 549 1.07 -1.70 9.98
N VAL A 550 0.67 -1.14 11.12
CA VAL A 550 -0.73 -1.16 11.58
C VAL A 550 -1.57 -0.30 10.64
N SER A 551 -2.79 -0.73 10.36
CA SER A 551 -3.78 0.02 9.58
C SER A 551 -5.01 0.36 10.40
N VAL A 552 -5.57 -0.61 11.14
CA VAL A 552 -6.81 -0.43 11.91
C VAL A 552 -6.63 -1.00 13.31
N MET A 553 -6.66 -0.12 14.32
CA MET A 553 -6.47 -0.49 15.72
C MET A 553 -7.51 -1.52 16.18
N ASN A 554 -8.77 -1.40 15.74
CA ASN A 554 -9.86 -2.32 16.13
C ASN A 554 -9.60 -3.77 15.74
N THR A 555 -8.95 -4.02 14.60
CA THR A 555 -8.72 -5.39 14.09
C THR A 555 -7.35 -5.94 14.47
N GLU A 556 -6.38 -5.06 14.75
CA GLU A 556 -4.98 -5.45 14.95
C GLU A 556 -4.54 -5.30 16.41
N MET A 557 -4.86 -4.18 17.04
CA MET A 557 -4.45 -3.84 18.41
C MET A 557 -5.42 -4.39 19.45
N VAL A 558 -6.72 -4.06 19.31
CA VAL A 558 -7.76 -4.42 20.29
C VAL A 558 -7.77 -5.92 20.59
N PRO A 559 -7.70 -6.86 19.62
CA PRO A 559 -7.71 -8.30 19.91
C PRO A 559 -6.52 -8.80 20.75
N LYS A 560 -5.47 -7.99 20.93
CA LYS A 560 -4.32 -8.31 21.80
C LYS A 560 -4.46 -7.74 23.21
N MET A 561 -5.40 -6.83 23.44
CA MET A 561 -5.63 -6.25 24.76
C MET A 561 -6.51 -7.16 25.60
N LYS A 562 -6.15 -7.42 26.85
CA LYS A 562 -7.05 -8.07 27.82
C LYS A 562 -8.09 -7.11 28.37
N TYR A 563 -7.67 -5.91 28.72
CA TYR A 563 -8.50 -4.82 29.24
C TYR A 563 -8.46 -3.62 28.29
N LEU A 564 -9.61 -2.94 28.12
CA LEU A 564 -9.74 -1.74 27.30
C LEU A 564 -9.99 -0.53 28.21
N PRO A 565 -8.98 0.32 28.48
CA PRO A 565 -9.14 1.48 29.34
C PRO A 565 -9.88 2.60 28.59
N SER A 566 -11.21 2.60 28.66
CA SER A 566 -12.05 3.57 27.94
C SER A 566 -12.66 4.60 28.88
N ILE A 567 -12.85 5.82 28.38
CA ILE A 567 -13.57 6.89 29.10
C ILE A 567 -15.02 6.51 29.38
N SER A 568 -15.59 5.59 28.59
CA SER A 568 -16.90 5.01 28.85
C SER A 568 -16.94 4.16 30.13
N ASN A 569 -15.80 3.68 30.66
CA ASN A 569 -15.76 2.83 31.86
C ASN A 569 -16.15 3.56 33.16
N PHE A 570 -16.32 4.90 33.13
CA PHE A 570 -16.95 5.64 34.23
C PHE A 570 -18.46 5.41 34.34
N TYR A 571 -19.07 4.73 33.38
CA TYR A 571 -20.50 4.50 33.29
C TYR A 571 -20.81 3.01 33.40
N GLU A 572 -21.96 2.70 33.99
CA GLU A 572 -22.53 1.35 33.97
C GLU A 572 -22.81 0.90 32.54
N ASN A 573 -22.70 -0.40 32.27
CA ASN A 573 -22.89 -0.95 30.92
C ASN A 573 -24.26 -0.60 30.31
N SER A 574 -25.32 -0.56 31.14
CA SER A 574 -26.67 -0.20 30.72
C SER A 574 -26.88 1.28 30.36
N ASN A 575 -25.89 2.12 30.66
CA ASN A 575 -25.90 3.54 30.35
C ASN A 575 -24.96 3.90 29.19
N LYS A 576 -24.36 2.91 28.52
CA LYS A 576 -23.45 3.09 27.38
C LYS A 576 -24.18 2.78 26.07
N ILE A 577 -24.21 3.76 25.17
CA ILE A 577 -24.93 3.66 23.89
C ILE A 577 -24.01 4.08 22.75
N ALA A 578 -23.85 3.21 21.76
CA ALA A 578 -23.16 3.50 20.52
C ALA A 578 -24.19 3.76 19.42
N ILE A 579 -23.93 4.74 18.55
CA ILE A 579 -24.83 5.09 17.45
C ILE A 579 -23.99 5.29 16.18
N HIS A 580 -24.28 4.50 15.15
CA HIS A 580 -23.73 4.67 13.81
C HIS A 580 -24.74 4.16 12.80
N LEU A 581 -25.36 5.05 12.03
CA LEU A 581 -26.42 4.69 11.07
C LEU A 581 -25.90 3.98 9.80
N GLY A 582 -24.69 3.41 9.83
CA GLY A 582 -24.16 2.51 8.81
C GLY A 582 -24.26 1.04 9.22
N ASP A 583 -23.31 0.25 8.74
CA ASP A 583 -23.13 -1.15 9.11
C ASP A 583 -22.28 -1.27 10.40
N SER A 584 -22.77 -2.04 11.38
CA SER A 584 -22.12 -2.20 12.68
C SER A 584 -20.89 -3.12 12.70
N HIS A 585 -20.68 -3.97 11.68
CA HIS A 585 -19.51 -4.85 11.59
C HIS A 585 -18.30 -4.14 10.97
N THR A 586 -18.53 -3.05 10.25
CA THR A 586 -17.47 -2.21 9.67
C THR A 586 -16.44 -1.83 10.74
N TYR A 587 -15.15 -2.02 10.42
CA TYR A 587 -14.01 -1.88 11.35
C TYR A 587 -14.09 -2.71 12.63
N SER A 588 -14.84 -3.82 12.64
CA SER A 588 -15.10 -4.62 13.85
C SER A 588 -15.72 -3.80 15.01
N ARG A 589 -16.47 -2.73 14.71
CA ARG A 589 -17.09 -1.87 15.73
C ARG A 589 -17.95 -2.66 16.70
N LYS A 590 -18.82 -3.55 16.20
CA LYS A 590 -19.66 -4.41 17.04
C LYS A 590 -18.85 -5.18 18.08
N ASP A 591 -17.73 -5.79 17.67
CA ASP A 591 -16.87 -6.53 18.59
C ASP A 591 -16.18 -5.61 19.61
N VAL A 592 -15.75 -4.41 19.19
CA VAL A 592 -15.13 -3.42 20.07
C VAL A 592 -16.14 -2.91 21.11
N TYR A 593 -17.33 -2.47 20.70
CA TYR A 593 -18.35 -1.96 21.60
C TYR A 593 -18.86 -3.03 22.58
N ASN A 594 -19.04 -4.27 22.12
CA ASN A 594 -19.35 -5.41 23.00
C ASN A 594 -18.28 -5.58 24.08
N ARG A 595 -17.00 -5.48 23.73
CA ARG A 595 -15.89 -5.59 24.69
C ARG A 595 -15.76 -4.39 25.63
N LEU A 596 -16.22 -3.21 25.21
CA LEU A 596 -16.32 -2.01 26.05
C LEU A 596 -17.58 -2.01 26.95
N GLY A 597 -18.44 -3.02 26.80
CA GLY A 597 -19.64 -3.20 27.61
C GLY A 597 -20.78 -2.26 27.24
N PHE A 598 -20.87 -1.82 25.98
CA PHE A 598 -22.01 -1.04 25.50
C PHE A 598 -23.25 -1.92 25.41
N GLU A 599 -24.33 -1.60 26.14
CA GLU A 599 -25.58 -2.35 26.08
C GLU A 599 -26.25 -2.22 24.72
N LYS A 600 -26.27 -1.00 24.17
CA LYS A 600 -26.90 -0.71 22.89
C LYS A 600 -25.87 -0.26 21.86
N PHE A 601 -25.96 -0.85 20.68
CA PHE A 601 -25.34 -0.31 19.47
C PHE A 601 -26.42 -0.12 18.41
N ILE A 602 -26.87 1.13 18.21
CA ILE A 602 -27.88 1.50 17.24
C ILE A 602 -27.24 1.68 15.87
N ALA A 603 -27.65 0.86 14.91
CA ALA A 603 -27.12 0.87 13.55
C ALA A 603 -28.14 0.37 12.54
N SER A 604 -27.99 0.79 11.28
CA SER A 604 -28.92 0.41 10.20
C SER A 604 -28.80 -1.07 9.82
N GLU A 605 -27.61 -1.66 10.01
CA GLU A 605 -27.36 -3.09 9.73
C GLU A 605 -26.50 -3.75 10.81
N GLY A 606 -26.69 -5.05 11.03
CA GLY A 606 -25.82 -5.91 11.82
C GLY A 606 -26.04 -5.88 13.35
N THR A 607 -27.10 -5.23 13.82
CA THR A 607 -27.47 -5.11 15.23
C THR A 607 -28.96 -5.36 15.46
N ASP A 608 -29.34 -5.71 16.69
CA ASP A 608 -30.72 -5.86 17.11
C ASP A 608 -31.38 -4.52 17.46
N PHE A 609 -30.59 -3.45 17.62
CA PHE A 609 -31.07 -2.10 17.92
C PHE A 609 -31.16 -1.25 16.65
N GLN A 610 -32.35 -1.16 16.09
CA GLN A 610 -32.60 -0.40 14.86
C GLN A 610 -32.80 1.09 15.15
N PRO A 611 -32.41 1.99 14.24
CA PRO A 611 -32.62 3.42 14.43
C PRO A 611 -34.10 3.79 14.34
N SER A 612 -34.53 4.76 15.16
CA SER A 612 -35.89 5.32 15.13
C SER A 612 -36.17 6.11 13.86
N VAL A 613 -35.14 6.78 13.34
CA VAL A 613 -35.15 7.54 12.08
C VAL A 613 -33.83 7.36 11.33
N SER A 614 -33.87 7.29 10.00
CA SER A 614 -32.67 7.13 9.14
C SER A 614 -32.92 7.76 7.76
N GLN A 615 -33.32 9.03 7.76
CA GLN A 615 -33.49 9.82 6.54
C GLN A 615 -32.13 10.20 5.98
N LYS A 616 -32.04 10.40 4.65
CA LYS A 616 -30.78 10.70 3.97
C LYS A 616 -30.69 12.15 3.56
N ILE A 617 -29.51 12.73 3.71
CA ILE A 617 -29.07 13.94 3.01
C ILE A 617 -27.85 13.54 2.19
N GLY A 618 -27.87 13.85 0.90
CA GLY A 618 -26.98 13.22 -0.07
C GLY A 618 -27.21 11.72 -0.19
N LEU A 619 -26.16 10.90 -0.04
CA LEU A 619 -26.24 9.44 -0.24
C LEU A 619 -26.41 8.64 1.06
N TYR A 620 -26.11 9.26 2.20
CA TYR A 620 -25.98 8.61 3.49
C TYR A 620 -27.01 9.14 4.50
N PRO A 621 -27.29 8.39 5.59
CA PRO A 621 -28.13 8.87 6.68
C PRO A 621 -27.65 10.22 7.22
N SER A 622 -28.60 11.13 7.46
CA SER A 622 -28.34 12.50 7.83
C SER A 622 -27.82 12.63 9.27
N ASP A 623 -27.11 13.74 9.51
CA ASP A 623 -26.69 14.09 10.87
C ASP A 623 -27.91 14.38 11.76
N GLU A 624 -28.97 14.98 11.19
CA GLU A 624 -30.28 15.11 11.85
C GLU A 624 -30.81 13.78 12.35
N SER A 625 -30.81 12.74 11.50
CA SER A 625 -31.28 11.41 11.90
C SER A 625 -30.39 10.84 13.01
N THR A 626 -29.08 11.04 12.91
CA THR A 626 -28.12 10.59 13.92
C THR A 626 -28.38 11.27 15.27
N TYR A 627 -28.54 12.59 15.29
CA TYR A 627 -28.84 13.37 16.49
C TYR A 627 -30.21 13.04 17.08
N GLN A 628 -31.22 12.78 16.24
CA GLN A 628 -32.53 12.37 16.73
C GLN A 628 -32.48 11.00 17.41
N ASN A 629 -31.68 10.04 16.92
CA ASN A 629 -31.47 8.77 17.61
C ASN A 629 -30.75 8.93 18.97
N VAL A 630 -29.86 9.93 19.11
CA VAL A 630 -29.28 10.28 20.42
C VAL A 630 -30.38 10.76 21.35
N LEU A 631 -31.20 11.73 20.91
CA LEU A 631 -32.27 12.32 21.71
C LEU A 631 -33.32 11.28 22.13
N ASP A 632 -33.70 10.38 21.23
CA ASP A 632 -34.70 9.33 21.50
C ASP A 632 -34.21 8.28 22.52
N ASN A 633 -32.90 8.18 22.75
CA ASN A 633 -32.29 7.24 23.68
C ASN A 633 -31.69 7.90 24.93
N LEU A 634 -31.82 9.23 25.05
CA LEU A 634 -31.36 9.98 26.20
C LEU A 634 -32.43 9.95 27.31
N ASP A 635 -32.05 9.50 28.51
CA ASP A 635 -32.86 9.52 29.71
C ASP A 635 -32.30 10.57 30.69
N PRO A 636 -33.00 11.70 30.92
CA PRO A 636 -32.53 12.76 31.82
C PRO A 636 -32.29 12.29 33.26
N ASN A 637 -32.91 11.17 33.68
CA ASN A 637 -32.75 10.62 35.02
C ASN A 637 -31.48 9.77 35.19
N ARG A 638 -30.72 9.55 34.11
CA ARG A 638 -29.50 8.74 34.11
C ARG A 638 -28.31 9.54 33.60
N SER A 639 -27.13 9.20 34.11
CA SER A 639 -25.86 9.61 33.50
C SER A 639 -25.49 8.59 32.43
N GLN A 640 -25.43 9.01 31.17
CA GLN A 640 -25.18 8.14 30.03
C GLN A 640 -23.91 8.53 29.28
N PHE A 641 -23.32 7.55 28.61
CA PHE A 641 -22.21 7.77 27.68
C PHE A 641 -22.64 7.38 26.27
N PHE A 642 -22.57 8.34 25.35
CA PHE A 642 -22.86 8.13 23.94
C PHE A 642 -21.57 8.17 23.11
N SER A 643 -21.36 7.14 22.29
CA SER A 643 -20.36 7.15 21.21
C SER A 643 -21.09 7.25 19.87
N VAL A 644 -21.06 8.42 19.25
CA VAL A 644 -21.86 8.77 18.07
C VAL A 644 -20.94 8.99 16.89
N ILE A 645 -21.19 8.25 15.79
CA ILE A 645 -20.42 8.33 14.55
C ILE A 645 -21.39 8.64 13.42
N THR A 646 -21.32 9.87 12.93
CA THR A 646 -22.18 10.31 11.84
C THR A 646 -21.75 9.67 10.51
N PHE A 647 -22.59 9.79 9.47
CA PHE A 647 -22.33 9.16 8.16
C PHE A 647 -22.63 10.07 6.96
N GLN A 648 -23.35 11.17 7.15
CA GLN A 648 -23.85 12.06 6.09
C GLN A 648 -22.77 12.52 5.11
N ASN A 649 -21.63 12.92 5.66
CA ASN A 649 -20.54 13.55 4.91
C ASN A 649 -19.50 12.53 4.40
N HIS A 650 -19.83 11.23 4.40
CA HIS A 650 -18.95 10.20 3.87
C HIS A 650 -18.87 10.25 2.34
N VAL A 651 -17.77 9.74 1.79
CA VAL A 651 -17.52 9.62 0.35
C VAL A 651 -18.33 8.46 -0.28
N PRO A 652 -18.90 8.62 -1.50
CA PRO A 652 -18.85 9.80 -2.35
C PRO A 652 -19.87 10.87 -1.96
N TRP A 653 -19.46 12.14 -2.10
CA TRP A 653 -20.32 13.29 -1.83
C TRP A 653 -21.23 13.57 -3.03
N SER A 654 -22.53 13.69 -2.78
CA SER A 654 -23.50 14.08 -3.80
C SER A 654 -24.60 14.89 -3.13
N GLN A 655 -24.63 16.20 -3.38
CA GLN A 655 -25.66 17.08 -2.84
C GLN A 655 -25.93 18.26 -3.78
N GLY A 656 -27.18 18.40 -4.20
CA GLY A 656 -27.63 19.47 -5.09
C GLY A 656 -27.97 20.76 -4.36
N GLU A 657 -28.54 20.64 -3.15
CA GLU A 657 -29.11 21.76 -2.40
C GLU A 657 -28.33 22.08 -1.12
N PRO A 658 -28.24 23.35 -0.69
CA PRO A 658 -28.78 24.54 -1.36
C PRO A 658 -28.00 24.91 -2.62
N ALA A 659 -28.70 25.24 -3.71
CA ALA A 659 -28.07 25.57 -4.99
C ALA A 659 -27.17 26.83 -4.97
N ASP A 660 -27.41 27.76 -4.04
CA ASP A 660 -26.68 29.02 -3.91
C ASP A 660 -25.31 28.87 -3.18
N ILE A 661 -25.08 27.73 -2.54
CA ILE A 661 -23.79 27.37 -1.95
C ILE A 661 -22.94 26.69 -3.01
N THR A 662 -21.87 27.37 -3.40
CA THR A 662 -20.90 26.86 -4.37
C THR A 662 -19.49 27.07 -3.84
N ALA A 663 -18.57 26.25 -4.32
CA ALA A 663 -17.16 26.33 -4.01
C ALA A 663 -16.33 26.26 -5.29
N THR A 664 -15.27 27.06 -5.32
CA THR A 664 -14.27 27.08 -6.38
C THR A 664 -12.90 26.74 -5.81
N GLY A 665 -12.01 26.24 -6.66
CA GLY A 665 -10.68 25.78 -6.23
C GLY A 665 -9.65 25.84 -7.35
N LYS A 666 -8.45 26.37 -7.04
CA LYS A 666 -7.33 26.37 -8.01
C LYS A 666 -6.72 24.97 -8.13
N ASN A 667 -6.44 24.53 -9.36
CA ASN A 667 -5.85 23.22 -9.68
C ASN A 667 -6.72 21.99 -9.34
N PHE A 668 -8.03 22.17 -9.23
CA PHE A 668 -8.98 21.05 -9.10
C PHE A 668 -9.35 20.52 -10.49
N SER A 669 -9.47 19.20 -10.62
CA SER A 669 -10.18 18.60 -11.75
C SER A 669 -11.69 18.86 -11.65
N THR A 670 -12.43 18.65 -12.74
CA THR A 670 -13.91 18.76 -12.73
C THR A 670 -14.55 17.83 -11.69
N GLU A 671 -14.03 16.61 -11.54
CA GLU A 671 -14.54 15.64 -10.55
C GLU A 671 -14.28 16.09 -9.11
N GLN A 672 -13.08 16.62 -8.83
CA GLN A 672 -12.73 17.15 -7.52
C GLN A 672 -13.55 18.40 -7.18
N LEU A 673 -13.80 19.27 -8.16
CA LEU A 673 -14.63 20.45 -7.98
C LEU A 673 -16.09 20.08 -7.70
N ASN A 674 -16.63 19.06 -8.37
CA ASN A 674 -17.99 18.54 -8.10
C ASN A 674 -18.09 17.95 -6.69
N SER A 675 -17.04 17.24 -6.26
CA SER A 675 -16.94 16.68 -4.90
C SER A 675 -16.89 17.79 -3.85
N LEU A 676 -16.05 18.81 -4.06
CA LEU A 676 -15.97 20.00 -3.20
C LEU A 676 -17.31 20.73 -3.09
N ASN A 677 -17.98 20.98 -4.23
CA ASN A 677 -19.29 21.64 -4.25
C ASN A 677 -20.37 20.86 -3.49
N SER A 678 -20.37 19.53 -3.60
CA SER A 678 -21.30 18.70 -2.82
C SER A 678 -20.95 18.72 -1.33
N TYR A 679 -19.65 18.62 -1.01
CA TYR A 679 -19.15 18.60 0.36
C TYR A 679 -19.50 19.88 1.13
N VAL A 680 -19.30 21.07 0.57
CA VAL A 680 -19.63 22.33 1.26
C VAL A 680 -21.13 22.48 1.60
N LYS A 681 -22.01 21.91 0.78
CA LYS A 681 -23.46 21.88 1.03
C LYS A 681 -23.82 20.92 2.18
N LEU A 682 -23.15 19.77 2.23
CA LEU A 682 -23.32 18.80 3.31
C LEU A 682 -22.77 19.33 4.64
N ILE A 683 -21.64 20.04 4.61
CA ILE A 683 -21.09 20.74 5.77
C ILE A 683 -22.02 21.85 6.27
N TYR A 684 -22.63 22.62 5.36
CA TYR A 684 -23.66 23.58 5.74
C TYR A 684 -24.85 22.90 6.43
N ALA A 685 -25.34 21.77 5.91
CA ALA A 685 -26.41 21.01 6.56
C ALA A 685 -26.00 20.51 7.96
N THR A 686 -24.75 20.07 8.12
CA THR A 686 -24.17 19.64 9.41
C THR A 686 -24.21 20.78 10.44
N ASP A 687 -23.81 22.00 10.03
CA ASP A 687 -23.82 23.19 10.89
C ASP A 687 -25.22 23.53 11.40
N GLN A 688 -26.23 23.53 10.51
CA GLN A 688 -27.61 23.81 10.89
C GLN A 688 -28.18 22.75 11.85
N GLN A 689 -27.91 21.47 11.58
CA GLN A 689 -28.42 20.37 12.40
C GLN A 689 -27.71 20.27 13.76
N THR A 690 -26.42 20.61 13.82
CA THR A 690 -25.67 20.71 15.08
C THR A 690 -26.29 21.77 15.99
N LYS A 691 -26.68 22.92 15.43
CA LYS A 691 -27.38 23.97 16.17
C LYS A 691 -28.70 23.47 16.76
N ILE A 692 -29.55 22.83 15.95
CA ILE A 692 -30.84 22.29 16.38
C ILE A 692 -30.64 21.22 17.48
N PHE A 693 -29.63 20.37 17.34
CA PHE A 693 -29.29 19.36 18.33
C PHE A 693 -28.93 19.98 19.68
N PHE A 694 -28.03 20.98 19.70
CA PHE A 694 -27.63 21.64 20.94
C PHE A 694 -28.76 22.49 21.54
N ASP A 695 -29.58 23.15 20.73
CA ASP A 695 -30.78 23.84 21.23
C ASP A 695 -31.71 22.87 21.99
N LYS A 696 -31.88 21.64 21.47
CA LYS A 696 -32.67 20.59 22.16
C LYS A 696 -32.00 20.11 23.44
N LEU A 697 -30.69 19.83 23.42
CA LEU A 697 -29.94 19.40 24.62
C LEU A 697 -29.93 20.48 25.72
N ASN A 698 -29.91 21.75 25.33
CA ASN A 698 -29.92 22.87 26.27
C ASN A 698 -31.23 22.98 27.08
N ASN A 699 -32.31 22.36 26.61
CA ASN A 699 -33.61 22.33 27.29
C ASN A 699 -33.79 21.10 28.20
N ILE A 700 -32.77 20.25 28.35
CA ILE A 700 -32.81 19.05 29.18
C ILE A 700 -32.23 19.37 30.56
N ASP A 701 -32.99 19.07 31.62
CA ASP A 701 -32.59 19.26 33.02
C ASP A 701 -31.62 18.15 33.48
N LYS A 702 -30.43 18.10 32.86
CA LYS A 702 -29.31 17.20 33.16
C LYS A 702 -28.03 17.84 32.63
N ASN A 703 -26.94 17.81 33.40
CA ASN A 703 -25.64 18.24 32.90
C ASN A 703 -25.20 17.34 31.73
N ILE A 704 -25.01 17.93 30.56
CA ILE A 704 -24.63 17.27 29.31
C ILE A 704 -23.41 17.97 28.72
N THR A 705 -22.39 17.17 28.39
CA THR A 705 -21.20 17.59 27.67
C THR A 705 -21.09 16.87 26.34
N VAL A 706 -20.88 17.61 25.25
CA VAL A 706 -20.67 17.08 23.92
C VAL A 706 -19.23 17.34 23.49
N VAL A 707 -18.46 16.29 23.22
CA VAL A 707 -17.17 16.38 22.54
C VAL A 707 -17.41 16.19 21.05
N PHE A 708 -17.40 17.28 20.29
CA PHE A 708 -17.59 17.27 18.84
C PHE A 708 -16.25 17.39 18.14
N TYR A 709 -15.98 16.49 17.19
CA TYR A 709 -14.75 16.54 16.41
C TYR A 709 -14.90 15.94 15.02
N GLY A 710 -14.18 16.51 14.06
CA GLY A 710 -13.96 15.90 12.76
C GLY A 710 -12.86 14.84 12.82
N ASP A 711 -13.05 13.69 12.18
CA ASP A 711 -12.09 12.60 12.22
C ASP A 711 -10.93 12.76 11.22
N HIS A 712 -11.21 13.15 9.97
CA HIS A 712 -10.21 13.46 8.95
C HIS A 712 -10.74 14.43 7.89
N LEU A 713 -9.85 15.00 7.07
CA LEU A 713 -10.26 15.73 5.86
C LEU A 713 -10.84 14.78 4.79
N PRO A 714 -11.75 15.25 3.91
CA PRO A 714 -12.20 14.48 2.76
C PRO A 714 -11.10 14.26 1.71
N SER A 715 -11.16 13.13 0.99
CA SER A 715 -10.07 12.67 0.11
C SER A 715 -9.93 13.38 -1.24
N PHE A 716 -10.84 14.30 -1.61
CA PHE A 716 -10.86 14.88 -2.95
C PHE A 716 -9.86 16.03 -3.17
N TYR A 717 -9.28 16.60 -2.11
CA TYR A 717 -8.35 17.72 -2.26
C TYR A 717 -7.08 17.32 -3.02
N PRO A 718 -6.66 18.09 -4.04
CA PRO A 718 -5.39 17.86 -4.74
C PRO A 718 -4.18 17.93 -3.79
N ASP A 719 -3.27 16.95 -3.88
CA ASP A 719 -2.03 16.92 -3.09
C ASP A 719 -1.19 18.20 -3.24
N LYS A 720 -1.28 18.87 -4.40
CA LYS A 720 -0.57 20.14 -4.68
C LYS A 720 -0.93 21.27 -3.72
N ILE A 721 -2.14 21.26 -3.13
CA ILE A 721 -2.59 22.26 -2.16
C ILE A 721 -1.75 22.21 -0.87
N PHE A 722 -1.39 21.00 -0.44
CA PHE A 722 -0.70 20.79 0.84
C PHE A 722 0.82 20.86 0.72
N LYS A 723 1.37 21.25 -0.44
CA LYS A 723 2.82 21.25 -0.67
C LYS A 723 3.56 22.23 0.25
N GLU A 724 2.98 23.40 0.51
CA GLU A 724 3.59 24.43 1.36
C GLU A 724 3.37 24.16 2.85
N ASN A 725 2.22 23.58 3.22
CA ASN A 725 1.92 23.16 4.58
C ASN A 725 1.34 21.73 4.60
N PRO A 726 2.19 20.69 4.65
CA PRO A 726 1.73 19.30 4.66
C PRO A 726 0.89 18.92 5.88
N ASN A 727 1.06 19.61 7.01
CA ASN A 727 0.32 19.32 8.24
C ASN A 727 -1.18 19.61 8.09
N LEU A 728 -1.54 20.64 7.32
CA LEU A 728 -2.93 21.04 7.09
C LEU A 728 -3.80 19.89 6.54
N LYS A 729 -3.20 18.96 5.80
CA LYS A 729 -3.86 17.76 5.27
C LYS A 729 -4.46 16.87 6.38
N PHE A 730 -4.00 17.03 7.61
CA PHE A 730 -4.33 16.21 8.77
C PHE A 730 -4.91 17.03 9.92
N GLU A 731 -5.48 18.22 9.66
CA GLU A 731 -5.95 19.15 10.68
C GLU A 731 -7.47 19.37 10.59
N THR A 732 -8.23 18.71 11.46
CA THR A 732 -9.68 18.86 11.59
C THR A 732 -10.04 19.74 12.79
N ASP A 733 -11.33 20.04 12.92
CA ASP A 733 -11.88 20.87 13.99
C ASP A 733 -12.35 20.04 15.18
N PHE A 734 -12.27 20.62 16.37
CA PHE A 734 -13.01 20.13 17.53
C PHE A 734 -13.52 21.26 18.42
N PHE A 735 -14.55 20.97 19.21
CA PHE A 735 -14.96 21.75 20.37
C PHE A 735 -15.67 20.89 21.42
N ILE A 736 -15.72 21.37 22.66
CA ILE A 736 -16.41 20.73 23.78
C ILE A 736 -17.53 21.64 24.25
N TRP A 737 -18.76 21.30 23.89
CA TRP A 737 -19.95 22.06 24.25
C TRP A 737 -20.54 21.54 25.57
N ASN A 738 -21.05 22.45 26.40
CA ASN A 738 -21.69 22.14 27.67
C ASN A 738 -23.04 22.88 27.75
N ASN A 739 -24.11 22.23 28.22
CA ASN A 739 -25.39 22.89 28.50
C ASN A 739 -25.41 23.62 29.85
N TYR A 740 -24.30 23.59 30.57
CA TYR A 740 -24.07 24.28 31.83
C TYR A 740 -22.78 25.11 31.72
N LYS A 741 -22.58 26.01 32.68
CA LYS A 741 -21.43 26.92 32.66
C LYS A 741 -20.14 26.16 33.02
N VAL A 742 -19.15 26.27 32.14
CA VAL A 742 -17.81 25.71 32.29
C VAL A 742 -16.78 26.77 31.91
N GLU A 743 -15.60 26.75 32.54
CA GLU A 743 -14.50 27.61 32.14
C GLU A 743 -13.83 27.07 30.86
N LYS A 744 -13.71 27.92 29.84
CA LYS A 744 -13.07 27.58 28.58
C LYS A 744 -11.57 27.32 28.80
N GLU A 745 -11.11 26.15 28.41
CA GLU A 745 -9.70 25.78 28.42
C GLU A 745 -8.94 26.42 27.25
N SER A 746 -7.74 26.95 27.53
CA SER A 746 -6.87 27.53 26.50
C SER A 746 -6.06 26.43 25.80
N ILE A 747 -6.67 25.78 24.81
CA ILE A 747 -6.05 24.72 24.00
C ILE A 747 -6.16 25.08 22.53
N SER A 748 -5.08 24.94 21.78
CA SER A 748 -5.06 25.26 20.35
C SER A 748 -4.99 24.00 19.47
N LYS A 749 -4.26 22.97 19.89
CA LYS A 749 -4.03 21.77 19.09
C LYS A 749 -3.87 20.50 19.93
N ILE A 750 -4.56 19.44 19.54
CA ILE A 750 -4.52 18.14 20.21
C ILE A 750 -4.45 16.99 19.21
N ASN A 751 -4.14 15.78 19.68
CA ASN A 751 -4.42 14.55 18.93
C ASN A 751 -5.79 14.01 19.36
N SER A 752 -6.36 13.12 18.54
CA SER A 752 -7.61 12.42 18.92
C SER A 752 -7.50 11.64 20.24
N SER A 753 -6.30 11.16 20.61
CA SER A 753 -6.06 10.47 21.90
C SER A 753 -6.12 11.38 23.12
N ASP A 754 -6.08 12.70 22.94
CA ASP A 754 -6.09 13.63 24.07
C ASP A 754 -7.51 14.00 24.54
N PHE A 755 -8.57 13.64 23.79
CA PHE A 755 -9.95 14.03 24.09
C PHE A 755 -10.45 13.58 25.47
N SER A 756 -10.12 12.37 25.89
CA SER A 756 -10.55 11.86 27.20
C SER A 756 -9.95 12.65 28.36
N ALA A 757 -8.67 13.02 28.27
CA ALA A 757 -8.01 13.89 29.25
C ALA A 757 -8.55 15.33 29.20
N LEU A 758 -8.80 15.85 28.00
CA LEU A 758 -9.34 17.19 27.80
C LEU A 758 -10.77 17.30 28.35
N LEU A 759 -11.64 16.33 28.08
CA LEU A 759 -12.98 16.25 28.66
C LEU A 759 -12.94 16.31 30.20
N LEU A 760 -12.06 15.51 30.82
CA LEU A 760 -11.95 15.47 32.28
C LEU A 760 -11.42 16.80 32.83
N LYS A 761 -10.58 17.51 32.07
CA LYS A 761 -10.08 18.83 32.43
C LYS A 761 -11.17 19.89 32.31
N ASP A 762 -11.80 19.99 31.14
CA ASP A 762 -12.89 20.93 30.83
C ASP A 762 -14.02 20.83 31.86
N THR A 763 -14.48 19.61 32.13
CA THR A 763 -15.59 19.39 33.09
C THR A 763 -15.17 19.45 34.57
N ASN A 764 -13.92 19.79 34.87
CA ASN A 764 -13.33 19.75 36.22
C ASN A 764 -13.57 18.41 36.95
N SER A 765 -13.51 17.30 36.20
CA SER A 765 -13.80 15.95 36.70
C SER A 765 -12.55 15.23 37.21
N LYS A 766 -12.71 14.48 38.31
CA LYS A 766 -11.66 13.64 38.89
C LYS A 766 -11.12 12.61 37.91
N VAL A 767 -9.82 12.32 38.03
CA VAL A 767 -9.06 11.42 37.17
C VAL A 767 -8.61 10.16 37.90
N THR A 768 -8.50 9.06 37.17
CA THR A 768 -7.78 7.85 37.62
C THR A 768 -6.28 8.05 37.41
N PRO A 769 -5.41 7.17 37.96
CA PRO A 769 -3.98 7.20 37.64
C PRO A 769 -3.70 7.15 36.13
N TYR A 770 -4.44 6.35 35.36
CA TYR A 770 -4.34 6.33 33.90
C TYR A 770 -4.66 7.70 33.28
N TYR A 771 -5.77 8.33 33.67
CA TYR A 771 -6.14 9.66 33.14
C TYR A 771 -5.24 10.79 33.66
N ALA A 772 -4.56 10.61 34.79
CA ALA A 772 -3.51 11.52 35.23
C ALA A 772 -2.29 11.48 34.30
N LEU A 773 -1.89 10.29 33.82
CA LEU A 773 -0.87 10.15 32.78
C LEU A 773 -1.30 10.84 31.48
N LEU A 774 -2.53 10.62 31.03
CA LEU A 774 -3.04 11.27 29.81
C LEU A 774 -3.18 12.80 29.98
N THR A 775 -3.50 13.28 31.18
CA THR A 775 -3.53 14.73 31.49
C THR A 775 -2.14 15.34 31.36
N ASP A 776 -1.10 14.68 31.90
CA ASP A 776 0.29 15.14 31.75
C ASP A 776 0.73 15.15 30.28
N VAL A 777 0.25 14.21 29.45
CA VAL A 777 0.50 14.17 28.00
C VAL A 777 -0.16 15.35 27.28
N LEU A 778 -1.44 15.61 27.58
CA LEU A 778 -2.20 16.74 27.04
C LEU A 778 -1.55 18.08 27.38
N GLU A 779 -1.26 18.31 28.67
CA GLU A 779 -0.66 19.55 29.17
C GLU A 779 0.68 19.79 28.49
N LYS A 780 1.53 18.76 28.46
CA LYS A 780 2.83 18.82 27.78
C LYS A 780 2.72 19.26 26.33
N ASN A 781 1.77 18.71 25.57
CA ASN A 781 1.60 19.04 24.14
C ASN A 781 1.09 20.48 23.91
N ASN A 782 0.50 21.11 24.93
CA ASN A 782 -0.13 22.43 24.86
C ASN A 782 0.57 23.51 25.71
N THR A 783 1.71 23.22 26.33
CA THR A 783 2.45 24.22 27.13
C THR A 783 3.43 24.98 26.25
N ASP A 784 3.32 26.30 26.20
CA ASP A 784 4.25 27.16 25.47
C ASP A 784 5.67 27.13 26.09
N LYS A 785 6.60 26.49 25.38
CA LYS A 785 8.05 26.78 25.35
C LYS A 785 8.93 26.63 26.61
N ASN A 786 8.48 26.08 27.75
CA ASN A 786 9.33 25.97 28.95
C ASN A 786 9.39 24.60 29.67
N ILE A 787 8.96 23.50 29.04
CA ILE A 787 9.12 22.16 29.66
C ILE A 787 10.49 21.58 29.30
N ASN A 788 11.24 21.15 30.33
CA ASN A 788 12.48 20.39 30.17
C ASN A 788 12.25 19.17 29.24
N ASP A 789 13.03 19.07 28.16
CA ASP A 789 13.02 17.96 27.20
C ASP A 789 13.08 16.58 27.86
N GLN A 790 13.77 16.47 29.00
CA GLN A 790 13.84 15.24 29.78
C GLN A 790 12.48 14.81 30.34
N LYS A 791 11.68 15.75 30.86
CA LYS A 791 10.33 15.49 31.39
C LYS A 791 9.36 15.15 30.26
N VAL A 792 9.49 15.83 29.13
CA VAL A 792 8.78 15.56 27.87
C VAL A 792 9.01 14.12 27.40
N ASN A 793 10.28 13.69 27.40
CA ASN A 793 10.67 12.34 26.99
C ASN A 793 10.21 11.29 28.00
N GLU A 794 10.27 11.58 29.30
CA GLU A 794 9.78 10.67 30.34
C GLU A 794 8.28 10.39 30.21
N ILE A 795 7.44 11.43 30.08
CA ILE A 795 5.98 11.27 29.93
C ILE A 795 5.63 10.45 28.69
N ASN A 796 6.30 10.72 27.56
CA ASN A 796 6.12 9.94 26.34
C ASN A 796 6.52 8.47 26.53
N ASN A 797 7.62 8.23 27.24
CA ASN A 797 8.09 6.89 27.49
C ASN A 797 7.17 6.13 28.45
N ASP A 798 6.66 6.81 29.48
CA ASP A 798 5.69 6.25 30.42
C ASP A 798 4.41 5.80 29.67
N LEU A 799 3.86 6.66 28.79
CA LEU A 799 2.72 6.29 27.95
C LEU A 799 3.04 5.13 27.01
N LYS A 800 4.22 5.13 26.37
CA LYS A 800 4.65 4.02 25.50
C LYS A 800 4.73 2.69 26.24
N ILE A 801 5.23 2.69 27.48
CA ILE A 801 5.31 1.49 28.32
C ILE A 801 3.92 0.98 28.68
N ILE A 802 3.02 1.87 29.11
CA ILE A 802 1.63 1.50 29.45
C ILE A 802 0.89 0.98 28.22
N GLN A 803 0.98 1.67 27.09
CA GLN A 803 0.37 1.22 25.84
C GLN A 803 0.94 -0.11 25.36
N TYR A 804 2.26 -0.31 25.44
CA TYR A 804 2.89 -1.59 25.11
C TYR A 804 2.44 -2.71 26.06
N ASP A 805 2.36 -2.46 27.36
CA ASP A 805 1.92 -3.46 28.36
C ASP A 805 0.51 -3.97 28.10
N LEU A 806 -0.40 -3.09 27.66
CA LEU A 806 -1.78 -3.44 27.33
C LEU A 806 -1.87 -4.44 26.17
N ILE A 807 -0.91 -4.47 25.24
CA ILE A 807 -0.89 -5.36 24.07
C ILE A 807 0.18 -6.46 24.15
N SER A 808 1.08 -6.40 25.14
CA SER A 808 2.14 -7.38 25.34
C SER A 808 1.56 -8.70 25.83
N ARG A 809 2.33 -9.79 25.83
CA ARG A 809 1.87 -11.05 26.45
C ARG A 809 2.01 -11.05 27.97
N GLN A 810 2.78 -10.10 28.51
CA GLN A 810 3.15 -10.06 29.92
C GLN A 810 2.06 -9.43 30.78
N HIS A 811 1.40 -8.37 30.29
CA HIS A 811 0.30 -7.67 30.97
C HIS A 811 0.55 -7.37 32.46
N TYR A 812 1.64 -6.67 32.79
CA TYR A 812 1.98 -6.39 34.18
C TYR A 812 0.97 -5.46 34.88
N LEU A 813 0.19 -4.68 34.13
CA LEU A 813 -0.90 -3.85 34.66
C LEU A 813 -2.05 -4.65 35.26
N ASP A 814 -2.20 -5.95 34.91
CA ASP A 814 -3.20 -6.84 35.52
C ASP A 814 -2.99 -6.97 37.06
N ASP A 815 -1.77 -6.74 37.55
CA ASP A 815 -1.45 -6.74 38.98
C ASP A 815 -1.87 -5.43 39.70
N PHE A 816 -2.33 -4.40 38.96
CA PHE A 816 -2.55 -3.04 39.46
C PHE A 816 -3.94 -2.50 39.07
N ASN A 817 -5.00 -3.18 39.50
CA ASN A 817 -6.40 -2.79 39.20
C ASN A 817 -6.73 -1.32 39.53
N ASN A 818 -6.11 -0.76 40.57
CA ASN A 818 -6.31 0.63 40.97
C ASN A 818 -5.81 1.66 39.95
N PHE A 819 -4.98 1.27 38.98
CA PHE A 819 -4.46 2.19 37.96
C PHE A 819 -5.56 2.74 37.04
N PHE A 820 -6.65 1.99 36.86
CA PHE A 820 -7.78 2.36 35.99
C PHE A 820 -9.04 2.76 36.75
N MET A 821 -9.03 2.78 38.08
CA MET A 821 -10.18 3.11 38.92
C MET A 821 -9.97 4.45 39.64
N LEU A 822 -11.06 5.14 39.97
CA LEU A 822 -10.98 6.24 40.93
C LEU A 822 -10.66 5.65 42.30
N ASN A 823 -9.63 6.17 42.96
CA ASN A 823 -9.37 5.82 44.35
C ASN A 823 -10.50 6.42 45.20
N ASN A 824 -11.49 5.61 45.56
CA ASN A 824 -12.36 5.92 46.67
C ASN A 824 -11.48 5.84 47.93
N LYS A 825 -11.37 6.97 48.63
CA LYS A 825 -10.74 7.00 49.96
C LYS A 825 -11.41 6.00 50.90
#